data_AF-A0AAJ2EWM4-F1
#
_entry.id   AF-A0AAJ2EWM4-F1
#
_cell.length_a   1.000
_cell.length_b   1.000
_cell.length_c   1.000
_cell.angle_alpha   90.00
_cell.angle_beta   90.00
_cell.angle_gamma   90.00
#
_symmetry.space_group_name_H-M   'P 1'
#
loop_
_entity.id
_entity.type
_entity.pdbx_description
1 polymer ?
#
loop_
_entity_poly.entity_id
_entity_poly.type
_entity_poly.pdbx_seq_one_letter_code
_entity_poly.pdbx_strand_id
1 'polypeptide(L)'
;MTSTIKAALHGSSNLPVTDVLDELGQELGRAKRAVLCAPPGAGKTTLVPLYLLDQDWLGDGKIILLEPRRLAARAAASRMATLLNEDVGGTVGYRMRLDNRVSARTRIEVVTEGVFARMVLDDPELSGVSVVIFDEFHERSLDGDFGLALALDVQAGLRDDLHILVMSATLDSERISALLDRAPVITSLGRSFPVDIRNEDRSGQERIEDKVSRAIIEAHAAEAGSILAFLPGQAEIKRTAERLEGRFDPGTQVIPLYGNLSQKEQDAAIKPTEKGRRKIVLATSIAETSITIDGVRIVIDSGLQRLPVFEPSTGISRLETVKVSRASADQRAGRAGRTEPGIAIRLWHAGQTAALPAFTPPQILASDLSGFALDLAHWGVSDPASLKFLDQPPASTLKEANALLQGLGALDGSGAITARGKLMREMALPPRLAAMVLAADALGCGGEASLLAVLLTEQGLGGNDIDLEERLRRFKGEKSERATAARGLAKRLVSSLPGKNNGSEAPLTAGQLLLHAFPDRIAFQRGARGRYVMANGRGGELEETERLATQKMLVVADIVGRAARPRILAAASISLRDVEAFLPEAIIKEDQLFFDKPSGQVRARRVSRIGAIILDETPLARPSGEKAAQALANGIREHGLGILPFSKDAQQLRHRLGFLHRSVGAPWPDMSDAALIDRLDEWFVPFQHDAKTIHEISSGNIIEGLRSLVPHEELRQLGKLLPTHFEAPTGQKHAIHYEGEEPTLTIRVQELFGLKDHPSVAGGKLPLLLELTSPAHRPIQTTRDLPGFWAGSWKDVRADMRGRYPRHPWPEDPASAQPTHRAKPRGT
;
A
#
# COMPACT_ATOMS: atom_id res chain seq x y z
N MET A 1 -33.20 -33.98 11.42
CA MET A 1 -32.86 -33.85 12.85
C MET A 1 -32.61 -35.17 13.54
N THR A 2 -31.36 -35.59 13.58
CA THR A 2 -30.91 -36.67 14.47
C THR A 2 -31.14 -36.30 15.94
N SER A 3 -31.39 -37.28 16.82
CA SER A 3 -31.71 -37.03 18.25
C SER A 3 -30.61 -36.25 18.98
N THR A 4 -29.35 -36.42 18.56
CA THR A 4 -28.17 -35.80 19.18
C THR A 4 -28.04 -34.32 18.82
N ILE A 5 -28.30 -33.92 17.58
CA ILE A 5 -28.27 -32.51 17.17
C ILE A 5 -29.41 -31.73 17.85
N LYS A 6 -30.61 -32.32 17.91
CA LYS A 6 -31.72 -31.76 18.70
C LYS A 6 -31.35 -31.56 20.16
N ALA A 7 -30.71 -32.55 20.80
CA ALA A 7 -30.27 -32.45 22.19
C ALA A 7 -29.21 -31.35 22.40
N ALA A 8 -28.24 -31.22 21.49
CA ALA A 8 -27.22 -30.17 21.52
C ALA A 8 -27.82 -28.75 21.42
N LEU A 9 -28.80 -28.58 20.51
CA LEU A 9 -29.52 -27.32 20.33
C LEU A 9 -30.43 -27.01 21.54
N HIS A 10 -31.14 -28.00 22.09
CA HIS A 10 -31.98 -27.83 23.28
C HIS A 10 -31.16 -27.50 24.54
N GLY A 11 -30.00 -28.14 24.73
CA GLY A 11 -29.10 -27.83 25.85
C GLY A 11 -28.44 -26.45 25.76
N SER A 12 -28.54 -25.79 24.60
CA SER A 12 -27.96 -24.48 24.30
C SER A 12 -29.01 -23.39 24.09
N SER A 13 -30.27 -23.62 24.47
CA SER A 13 -31.43 -22.74 24.23
C SER A 13 -31.33 -21.31 24.80
N ASN A 14 -30.27 -21.00 25.54
CA ASN A 14 -30.02 -19.68 26.12
C ASN A 14 -29.07 -18.82 25.25
N LEU A 15 -28.52 -19.34 24.15
CA LEU A 15 -27.60 -18.59 23.29
C LEU A 15 -28.37 -17.76 22.25
N PRO A 16 -28.11 -16.45 22.08
CA PRO A 16 -28.93 -15.57 21.25
C PRO A 16 -29.08 -15.96 19.77
N VAL A 17 -28.14 -16.74 19.22
CA VAL A 17 -28.26 -17.16 17.82
C VAL A 17 -29.43 -18.13 17.60
N THR A 18 -29.91 -18.82 18.64
CA THR A 18 -31.01 -19.79 18.52
C THR A 18 -32.30 -19.16 18.00
N ASP A 19 -32.53 -17.88 18.31
CA ASP A 19 -33.74 -17.14 17.94
C ASP A 19 -33.86 -16.90 16.43
N VAL A 20 -32.75 -17.03 15.69
CA VAL A 20 -32.68 -16.73 14.25
C VAL A 20 -32.30 -17.93 13.38
N LEU A 21 -32.11 -19.13 13.97
CA LEU A 21 -31.67 -20.31 13.22
C LEU A 21 -32.69 -20.73 12.15
N ASP A 22 -33.98 -20.70 12.46
CA ASP A 22 -35.04 -21.10 11.53
C ASP A 22 -35.17 -20.13 10.35
N GLU A 23 -35.12 -18.82 10.62
CA GLU A 23 -35.07 -17.80 9.57
C GLU A 23 -33.83 -17.98 8.70
N LEU A 24 -32.67 -18.20 9.31
CA LEU A 24 -31.41 -18.43 8.59
C LEU A 24 -31.47 -19.65 7.67
N GLY A 25 -31.99 -20.79 8.15
CA GLY A 25 -32.09 -22.01 7.36
C GLY A 25 -33.00 -21.85 6.13
N GLN A 26 -34.13 -21.15 6.31
CA GLN A 26 -35.09 -20.87 5.24
C GLN A 26 -34.52 -19.88 4.21
N GLU A 27 -33.99 -18.75 4.66
CA GLU A 27 -33.44 -17.73 3.77
C GLU A 27 -32.21 -18.23 3.03
N LEU A 28 -31.31 -18.94 3.70
CA LEU A 28 -30.15 -19.54 3.06
C LEU A 28 -30.57 -20.60 2.03
N GLY A 29 -31.51 -21.49 2.36
CA GLY A 29 -32.01 -22.50 1.43
C GLY A 29 -32.71 -21.92 0.20
N ARG A 30 -33.38 -20.76 0.34
CA ARG A 30 -34.06 -20.07 -0.76
C ARG A 30 -33.11 -19.24 -1.62
N ALA A 31 -32.27 -18.43 -1.00
CA ALA A 31 -31.42 -17.45 -1.68
C ALA A 31 -30.02 -17.98 -2.03
N LYS A 32 -29.62 -19.13 -1.49
CA LYS A 32 -28.27 -19.75 -1.57
C LYS A 32 -27.13 -18.88 -1.03
N ARG A 33 -27.44 -17.65 -0.62
CA ARG A 33 -26.53 -16.69 -0.01
C ARG A 33 -27.22 -16.02 1.16
N ALA A 34 -26.51 -15.84 2.26
CA ALA A 34 -27.01 -15.08 3.39
C ALA A 34 -25.87 -14.41 4.16
N VAL A 35 -26.22 -13.34 4.89
CA VAL A 35 -25.33 -12.70 5.86
C VAL A 35 -25.95 -12.88 7.24
N LEU A 36 -25.19 -13.48 8.17
CA LEU A 36 -25.57 -13.53 9.58
C LEU A 36 -24.75 -12.50 10.36
N CYS A 37 -25.43 -11.49 10.89
CA CYS A 37 -24.84 -10.53 11.82
C CYS A 37 -25.16 -10.95 13.26
N ALA A 38 -24.15 -11.36 14.02
CA ALA A 38 -24.32 -11.76 15.41
C ALA A 38 -23.08 -11.41 16.24
N PRO A 39 -23.25 -10.85 17.46
CA PRO A 39 -22.10 -10.44 18.27
C PRO A 39 -21.25 -11.65 18.70
N PRO A 40 -19.96 -11.44 19.02
CA PRO A 40 -19.08 -12.52 19.45
C PRO A 40 -19.62 -13.19 20.72
N GLY A 41 -19.65 -14.52 20.75
CA GLY A 41 -20.21 -15.28 21.87
C GLY A 41 -21.71 -15.56 21.76
N ALA A 42 -22.41 -15.06 20.74
CA ALA A 42 -23.81 -15.40 20.47
C ALA A 42 -24.05 -16.89 20.12
N GLY A 43 -22.98 -17.63 19.84
CA GLY A 43 -23.04 -19.06 19.46
C GLY A 43 -22.99 -19.33 17.95
N LYS A 44 -22.83 -18.30 17.10
CA LYS A 44 -22.86 -18.43 15.63
C LYS A 44 -21.92 -19.51 15.09
N THR A 45 -20.65 -19.47 15.51
CA THR A 45 -19.59 -20.40 15.11
C THR A 45 -19.89 -21.86 15.47
N THR A 46 -20.56 -22.09 16.61
CA THR A 46 -20.70 -23.43 17.21
C THR A 46 -22.06 -24.05 17.01
N LEU A 47 -23.11 -23.24 16.79
CA LEU A 47 -24.48 -23.72 16.64
C LEU A 47 -24.96 -23.69 15.19
N VAL A 48 -24.58 -22.67 14.41
CA VAL A 48 -25.06 -22.55 13.02
C VAL A 48 -24.64 -23.75 12.17
N PRO A 49 -23.36 -24.18 12.16
CA PRO A 49 -22.97 -25.36 11.37
C PRO A 49 -23.72 -26.63 11.79
N LEU A 50 -23.92 -26.82 13.11
CA LEU A 50 -24.66 -27.98 13.64
C LEU A 50 -26.13 -27.96 13.24
N TYR A 51 -26.77 -26.78 13.26
CA TYR A 51 -28.14 -26.61 12.81
C TYR A 51 -28.29 -26.90 11.30
N LEU A 52 -27.33 -26.43 10.50
CA LEU A 52 -27.34 -26.59 9.06
C LEU A 52 -27.19 -28.06 8.61
N LEU A 53 -26.59 -28.93 9.43
CA LEU A 53 -26.47 -30.38 9.15
C LEU A 53 -27.82 -31.08 8.92
N ASP A 54 -28.89 -30.54 9.47
CA ASP A 54 -30.23 -31.13 9.40
C ASP A 54 -31.14 -30.46 8.36
N GLN A 55 -30.61 -29.55 7.54
CA GLN A 55 -31.38 -28.90 6.47
C GLN A 55 -31.49 -29.82 5.25
N ASP A 56 -32.70 -29.91 4.68
CA ASP A 56 -32.98 -30.81 3.55
C ASP A 56 -32.10 -30.52 2.32
N TRP A 57 -31.83 -29.23 2.06
CA TRP A 57 -30.99 -28.80 0.94
C TRP A 57 -29.51 -29.17 1.10
N LEU A 58 -29.05 -29.49 2.32
CA LEU A 58 -27.67 -29.94 2.54
C LEU A 58 -27.47 -31.38 2.03
N GLY A 59 -28.49 -32.23 2.18
CA GLY A 59 -28.44 -33.66 1.86
C GLY A 59 -27.27 -34.38 2.55
N ASP A 60 -26.49 -35.13 1.76
CA ASP A 60 -25.29 -35.84 2.23
C ASP A 60 -24.00 -35.00 2.13
N GLY A 61 -24.10 -33.76 1.66
CA GLY A 61 -22.93 -32.90 1.43
C GLY A 61 -22.32 -32.30 2.70
N LYS A 62 -21.10 -31.80 2.55
CA LYS A 62 -20.30 -31.25 3.65
C LYS A 62 -20.50 -29.75 3.84
N ILE A 63 -20.20 -29.31 5.06
CA ILE A 63 -20.08 -27.92 5.47
C ILE A 63 -18.59 -27.60 5.62
N ILE A 64 -18.11 -26.58 4.93
CA ILE A 64 -16.79 -26.00 5.17
C ILE A 64 -16.97 -24.74 6.02
N LEU A 65 -16.38 -24.71 7.22
CA LEU A 65 -16.39 -23.55 8.10
C LEU A 65 -14.99 -22.93 8.14
N LEU A 66 -14.88 -21.69 7.65
CA LEU A 66 -13.62 -20.96 7.66
C LEU A 66 -13.45 -20.21 8.98
N GLU A 67 -12.24 -20.29 9.52
CA GLU A 67 -11.80 -19.55 10.70
C GLU A 67 -10.47 -18.84 10.39
N PRO A 68 -10.29 -17.57 10.81
CA PRO A 68 -9.11 -16.79 10.45
C PRO A 68 -7.82 -17.33 11.09
N ARG A 69 -7.94 -18.12 12.16
CA ARG A 69 -6.80 -18.55 12.99
C ARG A 69 -6.87 -20.02 13.35
N ARG A 70 -5.71 -20.68 13.38
CA ARG A 70 -5.60 -22.11 13.78
C ARG A 70 -6.15 -22.40 15.18
N LEU A 71 -5.98 -21.46 16.11
CA LEU A 71 -6.49 -21.62 17.47
C LEU A 71 -8.02 -21.53 17.50
N ALA A 72 -8.61 -20.62 16.73
CA ALA A 72 -10.06 -20.49 16.59
C ALA A 72 -10.67 -21.74 15.91
N ALA A 73 -10.09 -22.19 14.80
CA ALA A 73 -10.51 -23.40 14.09
C ALA A 73 -10.59 -24.63 15.01
N ARG A 74 -9.56 -24.87 15.82
CA ARG A 74 -9.56 -25.98 16.79
C ARG A 74 -10.55 -25.81 17.92
N ALA A 75 -10.66 -24.60 18.46
CA ALA A 75 -11.61 -24.30 19.52
C ALA A 75 -13.05 -24.52 19.05
N ALA A 76 -13.39 -24.04 17.84
CA ALA A 76 -14.69 -24.24 17.21
C ALA A 76 -14.98 -25.73 16.97
N ALA A 77 -14.07 -26.46 16.34
CA ALA A 77 -14.23 -27.90 16.08
C ALA A 77 -14.39 -28.71 17.39
N SER A 78 -13.56 -28.42 18.39
CA SER A 78 -13.61 -29.12 19.68
C SER A 78 -14.91 -28.81 20.44
N ARG A 79 -15.37 -27.55 20.41
CA ARG A 79 -16.62 -27.15 21.05
C ARG A 79 -17.82 -27.81 20.39
N MET A 80 -17.88 -27.85 19.06
CA MET A 80 -18.94 -28.53 18.32
C MET A 80 -18.94 -30.05 18.57
N ALA A 81 -17.77 -30.69 18.55
CA ALA A 81 -17.66 -32.12 18.87
C ALA A 81 -18.14 -32.42 20.30
N THR A 82 -17.76 -31.57 21.27
CA THR A 82 -18.25 -31.68 22.67
C THR A 82 -19.77 -31.56 22.75
N LEU A 83 -20.39 -30.63 22.01
CA LEU A 83 -21.85 -30.48 21.99
C LEU A 83 -22.56 -31.72 21.44
N LEU A 84 -21.91 -32.47 20.54
CA LEU A 84 -22.41 -33.74 20.01
C LEU A 84 -22.06 -34.95 20.89
N ASN A 85 -21.32 -34.77 21.99
CA ASN A 85 -20.71 -35.85 22.77
C ASN A 85 -19.80 -36.76 21.93
N GLU A 86 -19.03 -36.18 21.01
CA GLU A 86 -18.07 -36.86 20.15
C GLU A 86 -16.65 -36.31 20.34
N ASP A 87 -15.65 -37.09 19.91
CA ASP A 87 -14.30 -36.60 19.71
C ASP A 87 -14.14 -35.91 18.35
N VAL A 88 -13.23 -34.93 18.28
CA VAL A 88 -12.87 -34.28 17.02
C VAL A 88 -12.32 -35.30 16.02
N GLY A 89 -12.82 -35.23 14.78
CA GLY A 89 -12.55 -36.20 13.71
C GLY A 89 -13.71 -37.17 13.46
N GLY A 90 -14.74 -37.16 14.30
CA GLY A 90 -16.05 -37.76 14.03
C GLY A 90 -16.86 -36.95 13.03
N THR A 91 -18.07 -36.53 13.39
CA THR A 91 -18.95 -35.68 12.58
C THR A 91 -18.33 -34.31 12.30
N VAL A 92 -17.61 -33.76 13.28
CA VAL A 92 -16.88 -32.50 13.16
C VAL A 92 -15.37 -32.75 13.20
N GLY A 93 -14.66 -32.19 12.22
CA GLY A 93 -13.20 -32.27 12.12
C GLY A 93 -12.60 -30.93 11.75
N TYR A 94 -11.27 -30.89 11.64
CA TYR A 94 -10.57 -29.70 11.14
C TYR A 94 -9.43 -30.05 10.19
N ARG A 95 -9.10 -29.12 9.30
CA ARG A 95 -7.94 -29.19 8.40
C ARG A 95 -7.13 -27.91 8.50
N MET A 96 -5.85 -28.05 8.86
CA MET A 96 -4.92 -26.93 8.96
C MET A 96 -3.56 -27.33 8.41
N ARG A 97 -2.72 -26.33 8.13
CA ARG A 97 -1.32 -26.58 7.75
C ARG A 97 -0.63 -27.38 8.87
N LEU A 98 -0.29 -28.64 8.53
CA LEU A 98 0.46 -29.61 9.36
C LEU A 98 -0.31 -30.29 10.49
N ASP A 99 -1.62 -30.09 10.58
CA ASP A 99 -2.48 -30.68 11.62
C ASP A 99 -3.89 -30.90 11.05
N ASN A 100 -4.26 -32.16 10.85
CA ASN A 100 -5.52 -32.57 10.26
C ASN A 100 -6.19 -33.63 11.16
N ARG A 101 -7.48 -33.44 11.46
CA ARG A 101 -8.33 -34.35 12.23
C ARG A 101 -9.67 -34.52 11.50
N VAL A 102 -9.66 -35.26 10.40
CA VAL A 102 -10.86 -35.55 9.59
C VAL A 102 -10.93 -37.04 9.29
N SER A 103 -12.15 -37.56 9.10
CA SER A 103 -12.39 -38.94 8.70
C SER A 103 -13.49 -39.02 7.63
N ALA A 104 -13.77 -40.23 7.13
CA ALA A 104 -14.89 -40.44 6.20
C ALA A 104 -16.27 -40.07 6.81
N ARG A 105 -16.38 -39.99 8.14
CA ARG A 105 -17.60 -39.57 8.84
C ARG A 105 -17.76 -38.06 8.95
N THR A 106 -16.71 -37.29 8.64
CA THR A 106 -16.71 -35.84 8.87
C THR A 106 -17.61 -35.14 7.86
N ARG A 107 -18.61 -34.42 8.40
CA ARG A 107 -19.57 -33.60 7.66
C ARG A 107 -19.32 -32.11 7.82
N ILE A 108 -18.73 -31.68 8.95
CA ILE A 108 -18.26 -30.31 9.16
C ILE A 108 -16.74 -30.32 9.18
N GLU A 109 -16.10 -29.69 8.19
CA GLU A 109 -14.66 -29.47 8.17
C GLU A 109 -14.38 -28.00 8.52
N VAL A 110 -13.82 -27.77 9.72
CA VAL A 110 -13.34 -26.44 10.12
C VAL A 110 -11.94 -26.22 9.54
N VAL A 111 -11.78 -25.20 8.73
CA VAL A 111 -10.53 -24.93 8.00
C VAL A 111 -10.07 -23.51 8.26
N THR A 112 -8.77 -23.26 8.13
CA THR A 112 -8.29 -21.88 8.05
C THR A 112 -8.57 -21.30 6.67
N GLU A 113 -8.74 -19.99 6.57
CA GLU A 113 -9.04 -19.30 5.30
C GLU A 113 -8.06 -19.65 4.17
N GLY A 114 -6.75 -19.62 4.41
CA GLY A 114 -5.75 -20.03 3.41
C GLY A 114 -5.79 -21.52 3.03
N VAL A 115 -6.36 -22.40 3.87
CA VAL A 115 -6.60 -23.81 3.50
C VAL A 115 -7.79 -23.89 2.55
N PHE A 116 -8.86 -23.14 2.81
CA PHE A 116 -10.00 -23.08 1.91
C PHE A 116 -9.62 -22.50 0.55
N ALA A 117 -8.91 -21.36 0.52
CA ALA A 117 -8.44 -20.77 -0.74
C ALA A 117 -7.69 -21.81 -1.59
N ARG A 118 -6.79 -22.58 -0.97
CA ARG A 118 -6.09 -23.68 -1.64
C ARG A 118 -7.04 -24.80 -2.11
N MET A 119 -8.01 -25.21 -1.29
CA MET A 119 -8.98 -26.23 -1.66
C MET A 119 -9.79 -25.85 -2.90
N VAL A 120 -10.29 -24.61 -2.97
CA VAL A 120 -11.07 -24.14 -4.14
C VAL A 120 -10.21 -24.04 -5.38
N LEU A 121 -8.98 -23.51 -5.25
CA LEU A 121 -8.03 -23.43 -6.36
C LEU A 121 -7.65 -24.82 -6.90
N ASP A 122 -7.53 -25.83 -6.03
CA ASP A 122 -7.17 -27.21 -6.40
C ASP A 122 -8.36 -27.98 -6.99
N ASP A 123 -9.56 -27.75 -6.47
CA ASP A 123 -10.83 -28.34 -6.92
C ASP A 123 -11.92 -27.27 -7.04
N PRO A 124 -12.05 -26.61 -8.21
CA PRO A 124 -13.09 -25.63 -8.48
C PRO A 124 -14.51 -26.18 -8.36
N GLU A 125 -14.69 -27.50 -8.52
CA GLU A 125 -16.01 -28.12 -8.38
C GLU A 125 -16.44 -28.23 -6.92
N LEU A 126 -15.50 -28.14 -5.96
CA LEU A 126 -15.76 -28.35 -4.53
C LEU A 126 -16.62 -29.59 -4.29
N SER A 127 -16.20 -30.71 -4.88
CA SER A 127 -17.02 -31.92 -4.95
C SER A 127 -17.45 -32.42 -3.57
N GLY A 128 -18.76 -32.63 -3.39
CA GLY A 128 -19.34 -33.07 -2.13
C GLY A 128 -19.49 -31.99 -1.04
N VAL A 129 -19.17 -30.72 -1.33
CA VAL A 129 -19.47 -29.58 -0.45
C VAL A 129 -20.82 -28.97 -0.86
N SER A 130 -21.70 -28.75 0.12
CA SER A 130 -23.00 -28.10 -0.10
C SER A 130 -23.04 -26.66 0.42
N VAL A 131 -22.25 -26.33 1.44
CA VAL A 131 -22.18 -24.95 1.98
C VAL A 131 -20.78 -24.58 2.44
N VAL A 132 -20.42 -23.33 2.16
CA VAL A 132 -19.20 -22.68 2.67
C VAL A 132 -19.62 -21.54 3.60
N ILE A 133 -19.06 -21.54 4.81
CA ILE A 133 -19.34 -20.56 5.85
C ILE A 133 -18.07 -19.75 6.12
N PHE A 134 -18.12 -18.46 5.84
CA PHE A 134 -17.07 -17.49 6.15
C PHE A 134 -17.35 -16.87 7.52
N ASP A 135 -16.76 -17.42 8.59
CA ASP A 135 -16.91 -16.84 9.92
C ASP A 135 -15.92 -15.69 10.15
N GLU A 136 -16.28 -14.78 11.06
CA GLU A 136 -15.45 -13.66 11.51
C GLU A 136 -14.97 -12.77 10.33
N PHE A 137 -15.78 -12.65 9.28
CA PHE A 137 -15.41 -11.96 8.03
C PHE A 137 -15.04 -10.48 8.20
N HIS A 138 -15.38 -9.89 9.35
CA HIS A 138 -14.96 -8.56 9.75
C HIS A 138 -13.45 -8.42 10.04
N GLU A 139 -12.70 -9.52 10.21
CA GLU A 139 -11.22 -9.46 10.26
C GLU A 139 -10.61 -9.04 8.91
N ARG A 140 -11.36 -9.18 7.81
CA ARG A 140 -10.98 -8.76 6.45
C ARG A 140 -9.56 -9.19 6.08
N SER A 141 -9.29 -10.49 6.29
CA SER A 141 -8.04 -11.10 5.87
C SER A 141 -7.99 -11.23 4.34
N LEU A 142 -6.77 -11.31 3.79
CA LEU A 142 -6.59 -11.46 2.36
C LEU A 142 -7.14 -12.82 1.87
N ASP A 143 -6.85 -13.89 2.60
CA ASP A 143 -7.32 -15.24 2.26
C ASP A 143 -8.85 -15.38 2.39
N GLY A 144 -9.46 -14.69 3.36
CA GLY A 144 -10.92 -14.68 3.55
C GLY A 144 -11.63 -13.94 2.42
N ASP A 145 -11.17 -12.72 2.09
CA ASP A 145 -11.71 -11.94 0.97
C ASP A 145 -11.55 -12.70 -0.36
N PHE A 146 -10.37 -13.31 -0.60
CA PHE A 146 -10.12 -14.07 -1.81
C PHE A 146 -10.91 -15.38 -1.88
N GLY A 147 -10.99 -16.13 -0.77
CA GLY A 147 -11.84 -17.31 -0.68
C GLY A 147 -13.30 -16.99 -1.01
N LEU A 148 -13.84 -15.87 -0.52
CA LEU A 148 -15.21 -15.47 -0.84
C LEU A 148 -15.38 -15.15 -2.33
N ALA A 149 -14.42 -14.43 -2.91
CA ALA A 149 -14.42 -14.12 -4.34
C ALA A 149 -14.41 -15.40 -5.20
N LEU A 150 -13.55 -16.37 -4.86
CA LEU A 150 -13.49 -17.68 -5.54
C LEU A 150 -14.79 -18.47 -5.38
N ALA A 151 -15.37 -18.52 -4.17
CA ALA A 151 -16.63 -19.22 -3.94
C ALA A 151 -17.79 -18.63 -4.75
N LEU A 152 -17.84 -17.29 -4.87
CA LEU A 152 -18.84 -16.60 -5.69
C LEU A 152 -18.66 -16.88 -7.18
N ASP A 153 -17.42 -16.93 -7.66
CA ASP A 153 -17.09 -17.24 -9.05
C ASP A 153 -17.46 -18.70 -9.40
N VAL A 154 -17.08 -19.64 -8.54
CA VAL A 154 -17.49 -21.06 -8.62
C VAL A 154 -19.01 -21.19 -8.66
N GLN A 155 -19.73 -20.49 -7.77
CA GLN A 155 -21.18 -20.55 -7.73
C GLN A 155 -21.84 -19.94 -8.98
N ALA A 156 -21.22 -18.93 -9.59
CA ALA A 156 -21.73 -18.31 -10.81
C ALA A 156 -21.47 -19.15 -12.07
N GLY A 157 -20.37 -19.89 -12.11
CA GLY A 157 -19.94 -20.63 -13.31
C GLY A 157 -20.20 -22.15 -13.29
N LEU A 158 -20.05 -22.81 -12.14
CA LEU A 158 -19.94 -24.27 -12.03
C LEU A 158 -20.95 -24.90 -11.06
N ARG A 159 -21.14 -24.29 -9.88
CA ARG A 159 -21.90 -24.86 -8.76
C ARG A 159 -23.02 -23.92 -8.33
N ASP A 160 -24.02 -23.75 -9.19
CA ASP A 160 -25.18 -22.91 -8.87
C ASP A 160 -25.98 -23.44 -7.66
N ASP A 161 -25.75 -24.68 -7.23
CA ASP A 161 -26.31 -25.34 -6.05
C ASP A 161 -25.54 -25.06 -4.74
N LEU A 162 -24.30 -24.58 -4.81
CA LEU A 162 -23.48 -24.28 -3.64
C LEU A 162 -24.13 -23.18 -2.80
N HIS A 163 -24.16 -23.33 -1.48
CA HIS A 163 -24.63 -22.29 -0.56
C HIS A 163 -23.45 -21.53 0.06
N ILE A 164 -23.60 -20.22 0.26
CA ILE A 164 -22.56 -19.35 0.84
C ILE A 164 -23.15 -18.56 2.00
N LEU A 165 -22.57 -18.71 3.19
CA LEU A 165 -22.95 -17.96 4.37
C LEU A 165 -21.79 -17.11 4.85
N VAL A 166 -21.99 -15.80 5.00
CA VAL A 166 -21.02 -14.91 5.64
C VAL A 166 -21.49 -14.55 7.04
N MET A 167 -20.69 -14.85 8.05
CA MET A 167 -20.97 -14.49 9.44
C MET A 167 -20.05 -13.35 9.89
N SER A 168 -20.64 -12.30 10.45
CA SER A 168 -19.90 -11.12 10.93
C SER A 168 -20.42 -10.65 12.28
N ALA A 169 -19.53 -10.04 13.05
CA ALA A 169 -19.85 -9.43 14.34
C ALA A 169 -20.17 -7.93 14.24
N THR A 170 -19.91 -7.30 13.09
CA THR A 170 -19.97 -5.84 12.91
C THR A 170 -21.05 -5.44 11.91
N LEU A 171 -21.47 -4.17 12.00
CA LEU A 171 -22.56 -3.56 11.23
C LEU A 171 -22.27 -3.32 9.75
N ASP A 172 -21.11 -3.73 9.20
CA ASP A 172 -20.83 -3.60 7.76
C ASP A 172 -21.56 -4.69 6.92
N SER A 173 -22.74 -5.09 7.37
CA SER A 173 -23.57 -6.13 6.73
C SER A 173 -24.15 -5.65 5.40
N GLU A 174 -24.34 -4.34 5.22
CA GLU A 174 -24.85 -3.77 3.97
C GLU A 174 -23.86 -3.93 2.81
N ARG A 175 -22.56 -3.65 3.02
CA ARG A 175 -21.55 -3.85 1.97
C ARG A 175 -21.38 -5.32 1.64
N ILE A 176 -21.40 -6.19 2.64
CA ILE A 176 -21.34 -7.65 2.45
C ILE A 176 -22.58 -8.13 1.68
N SER A 177 -23.78 -7.70 2.07
CA SER A 177 -25.02 -8.04 1.37
C SER A 177 -24.98 -7.58 -0.09
N ALA A 178 -24.51 -6.34 -0.35
CA ALA A 178 -24.35 -5.82 -1.71
C ALA A 178 -23.38 -6.66 -2.55
N LEU A 179 -22.25 -7.10 -1.99
CA LEU A 179 -21.31 -8.00 -2.64
C LEU A 179 -21.96 -9.34 -3.03
N LEU A 180 -22.84 -9.85 -2.16
CA LEU A 180 -23.56 -11.10 -2.33
C LEU A 180 -24.84 -10.95 -3.18
N ASP A 181 -24.93 -9.93 -4.02
CA ASP A 181 -26.10 -9.59 -4.85
C ASP A 181 -27.38 -9.32 -4.02
N ARG A 182 -27.24 -8.53 -2.95
CA ARG A 182 -28.29 -8.16 -2.00
C ARG A 182 -28.88 -9.36 -1.24
N ALA A 183 -28.00 -10.27 -0.80
CA ALA A 183 -28.38 -11.42 0.00
C ALA A 183 -29.09 -11.00 1.32
N PRO A 184 -30.04 -11.80 1.82
CA PRO A 184 -30.73 -11.53 3.09
C PRO A 184 -29.75 -11.38 4.25
N VAL A 185 -30.01 -10.37 5.09
CA VAL A 185 -29.23 -10.09 6.31
C VAL A 185 -30.06 -10.50 7.52
N ILE A 186 -29.65 -11.56 8.19
CA ILE A 186 -30.27 -12.07 9.41
C ILE A 186 -29.48 -11.51 10.59
N THR A 187 -30.16 -10.90 11.55
CA THR A 187 -29.50 -10.27 12.71
C THR A 187 -29.91 -10.91 14.02
N SER A 188 -28.95 -11.51 14.71
CA SER A 188 -29.11 -11.96 16.10
C SER A 188 -28.72 -10.82 17.04
N LEU A 189 -29.73 -10.24 17.70
CA LEU A 189 -29.53 -9.25 18.76
C LEU A 189 -29.08 -9.99 20.02
N GLY A 190 -27.76 -10.09 20.21
CA GLY A 190 -27.19 -10.76 21.38
C GLY A 190 -27.66 -10.17 22.70
N ARG A 191 -27.66 -10.99 23.76
CA ARG A 191 -27.73 -10.52 25.15
C ARG A 191 -26.31 -10.47 25.72
N SER A 192 -25.55 -9.43 25.39
CA SER A 192 -24.28 -9.15 26.09
C SER A 192 -24.57 -8.50 27.43
N PHE A 193 -23.88 -8.91 28.50
CA PHE A 193 -23.98 -8.22 29.78
C PHE A 193 -23.36 -6.81 29.66
N PRO A 194 -23.86 -5.82 30.43
CA PRO A 194 -23.31 -4.47 30.39
C PRO A 194 -21.83 -4.48 30.80
N VAL A 195 -21.03 -3.66 30.10
CA VAL A 195 -19.61 -3.45 30.39
C VAL A 195 -19.40 -2.00 30.82
N ASP A 196 -18.88 -1.81 32.04
CA ASP A 196 -18.46 -0.50 32.54
C ASP A 196 -17.15 -0.07 31.86
N ILE A 197 -17.20 0.98 31.05
CA ILE A 197 -16.04 1.50 30.31
C ILE A 197 -15.35 2.58 31.15
N ARG A 198 -14.13 2.30 31.61
CA ARG A 198 -13.28 3.23 32.34
C ARG A 198 -12.12 3.68 31.45
N ASN A 199 -11.69 4.92 31.61
CA ASN A 199 -10.55 5.48 30.88
C ASN A 199 -9.46 5.88 31.86
N GLU A 200 -8.22 5.49 31.55
CA GLU A 200 -7.04 5.89 32.31
C GLU A 200 -5.95 6.38 31.38
N ASP A 201 -5.50 7.62 31.56
CA ASP A 201 -4.49 8.19 30.69
C ASP A 201 -3.13 7.53 30.87
N ARG A 202 -2.50 7.20 29.74
CA ARG A 202 -1.08 6.87 29.66
C ARG A 202 -0.31 8.09 29.15
N SER A 203 0.65 8.57 29.93
CA SER A 203 1.55 9.63 29.47
C SER A 203 2.37 9.14 28.26
N GLY A 204 2.64 10.04 27.31
CA GLY A 204 3.45 9.70 26.13
C GLY A 204 4.87 9.21 26.46
N GLN A 205 5.40 9.55 27.64
CA GLN A 205 6.71 9.13 28.12
C GLN A 205 6.68 7.81 28.90
N GLU A 206 5.52 7.38 29.40
CA GLU A 206 5.37 6.15 30.18
C GLU A 206 5.38 4.94 29.24
N ARG A 207 6.20 3.92 29.56
CA ARG A 207 6.21 2.69 28.77
C ARG A 207 4.89 1.95 28.94
N ILE A 208 4.46 1.30 27.85
CA ILE A 208 3.18 0.59 27.80
C ILE A 208 3.07 -0.47 28.90
N GLU A 209 4.14 -1.20 29.16
CA GLU A 209 4.12 -2.31 30.12
C GLU A 209 4.05 -1.81 31.56
N ASP A 210 4.65 -0.65 31.86
CA ASP A 210 4.57 -0.05 33.20
C ASP A 210 3.11 0.34 33.51
N LYS A 211 2.44 1.00 32.56
CA LYS A 211 1.04 1.40 32.71
C LYS A 211 0.11 0.18 32.79
N VAL A 212 0.30 -0.81 31.91
CA VAL A 212 -0.51 -2.04 31.90
C VAL A 212 -0.33 -2.82 33.20
N SER A 213 0.90 -3.02 33.67
CA SER A 213 1.15 -3.73 34.94
C SER A 213 0.49 -3.03 36.12
N ARG A 214 0.56 -1.68 36.19
CA ARG A 214 -0.11 -0.90 37.23
C ARG A 214 -1.63 -1.06 37.18
N ALA A 215 -2.24 -0.90 36.01
CA ALA A 215 -3.68 -1.09 35.83
C ALA A 215 -4.13 -2.50 36.21
N ILE A 216 -3.33 -3.53 35.91
CA ILE A 216 -3.61 -4.93 36.31
C ILE A 216 -3.62 -5.06 37.83
N ILE A 217 -2.62 -4.51 38.52
CA ILE A 217 -2.51 -4.59 39.98
C ILE A 217 -3.69 -3.87 40.64
N GLU A 218 -4.00 -2.66 40.20
CA GLU A 218 -5.09 -1.85 40.72
C GLU A 218 -6.45 -2.53 40.48
N ALA A 219 -6.70 -3.03 39.27
CA ALA A 219 -7.94 -3.74 38.94
C ALA A 219 -8.05 -5.08 39.68
N HIS A 220 -6.95 -5.83 39.85
CA HIS A 220 -6.97 -7.09 40.61
C HIS A 220 -7.32 -6.87 42.08
N ALA A 221 -6.80 -5.80 42.69
CA ALA A 221 -7.08 -5.45 44.07
C ALA A 221 -8.52 -4.93 44.29
N ALA A 222 -9.04 -4.15 43.33
CA ALA A 222 -10.35 -3.50 43.47
C ALA A 222 -11.54 -4.38 43.04
N GLU A 223 -11.32 -5.34 42.13
CA GLU A 223 -12.39 -6.05 41.45
C GLU A 223 -12.19 -7.57 41.47
N ALA A 224 -13.28 -8.33 41.51
CA ALA A 224 -13.26 -9.79 41.38
C ALA A 224 -13.25 -10.24 39.90
N GLY A 225 -12.89 -11.51 39.67
CA GLY A 225 -12.88 -12.14 38.35
C GLY A 225 -11.50 -12.14 37.66
N SER A 226 -11.38 -12.85 36.55
CA SER A 226 -10.12 -12.92 35.80
C SER A 226 -9.93 -11.69 34.91
N ILE A 227 -8.67 -11.36 34.62
CA ILE A 227 -8.28 -10.20 33.83
C ILE A 227 -7.77 -10.66 32.46
N LEU A 228 -8.18 -9.98 31.39
CA LEU A 228 -7.61 -10.08 30.06
C LEU A 228 -6.97 -8.74 29.67
N ALA A 229 -5.66 -8.71 29.49
CA ALA A 229 -4.93 -7.52 29.10
C ALA A 229 -4.44 -7.61 27.65
N PHE A 230 -4.80 -6.63 26.82
CA PHE A 230 -4.39 -6.54 25.42
C PHE A 230 -3.12 -5.70 25.25
N LEU A 231 -2.08 -6.33 24.69
CA LEU A 231 -0.79 -5.73 24.38
C LEU A 231 -0.45 -5.89 22.88
N PRO A 232 0.37 -5.00 22.29
CA PRO A 232 0.62 -5.00 20.85
C PRO A 232 1.49 -6.17 20.38
N GLY A 233 2.22 -6.86 21.26
CA GLY A 233 3.08 -7.96 20.84
C GLY A 233 3.75 -8.75 21.97
N GLN A 234 4.46 -9.80 21.57
CA GLN A 234 5.11 -10.75 22.48
C GLN A 234 6.13 -10.09 23.42
N ALA A 235 6.92 -9.12 22.92
CA ALA A 235 7.95 -8.47 23.72
C ALA A 235 7.33 -7.67 24.87
N GLU A 236 6.23 -6.96 24.59
CA GLU A 236 5.48 -6.21 25.59
C GLU A 236 4.80 -7.16 26.59
N ILE A 237 4.26 -8.29 26.13
CA ILE A 237 3.67 -9.33 27.00
C ILE A 237 4.70 -9.88 27.98
N LYS A 238 5.89 -10.29 27.49
CA LYS A 238 6.95 -10.83 28.35
C LYS A 238 7.41 -9.81 29.40
N ARG A 239 7.70 -8.59 28.97
CA ARG A 239 8.11 -7.50 29.86
C ARG A 239 7.02 -7.10 30.87
N THR A 240 5.75 -7.27 30.54
CA THR A 240 4.63 -7.06 31.48
C THR A 240 4.54 -8.21 32.46
N ALA A 241 4.70 -9.45 32.02
CA ALA A 241 4.73 -10.64 32.88
C ALA A 241 5.87 -10.55 33.91
N GLU A 242 7.08 -10.17 33.48
CA GLU A 242 8.24 -9.95 34.35
C GLU A 242 7.95 -8.91 35.45
N ARG A 243 7.24 -7.83 35.14
CA ARG A 243 6.85 -6.80 36.14
C ARG A 243 5.79 -7.27 37.14
N LEU A 244 4.98 -8.25 36.74
CA LEU A 244 3.92 -8.85 37.56
C LEU A 244 4.42 -10.05 38.38
N GLU A 245 5.65 -10.51 38.15
CA GLU A 245 6.24 -11.63 38.86
C GLU A 245 6.31 -11.36 40.38
N GLY A 246 5.81 -12.30 41.17
CA GLY A 246 5.76 -12.18 42.64
C GLY A 246 4.79 -11.13 43.19
N ARG A 247 3.92 -10.53 42.36
CA ARG A 247 2.97 -9.49 42.80
C ARG A 247 1.63 -10.03 43.31
N PHE A 248 1.32 -11.30 43.08
CA PHE A 248 0.04 -11.91 43.45
C PHE A 248 0.23 -13.17 44.30
N ASP A 249 -0.82 -13.52 45.06
CA ASP A 249 -0.88 -14.78 45.79
C ASP A 249 -0.86 -16.02 44.85
N PRO A 250 -0.54 -17.23 45.35
CA PRO A 250 -0.53 -18.45 44.56
C PRO A 250 -1.88 -18.82 43.90
N GLY A 251 -2.98 -18.20 44.33
CA GLY A 251 -4.32 -18.36 43.76
C GLY A 251 -4.49 -17.62 42.43
N THR A 252 -3.59 -16.70 42.07
CA THR A 252 -3.62 -15.94 40.80
C THR A 252 -2.50 -16.37 39.86
N GLN A 253 -2.84 -16.75 38.64
CA GLN A 253 -1.87 -17.14 37.60
C GLN A 253 -1.75 -16.07 36.52
N VAL A 254 -0.53 -15.65 36.18
CA VAL A 254 -0.25 -14.79 35.02
C VAL A 254 0.12 -15.68 33.83
N ILE A 255 -0.68 -15.62 32.76
CA ILE A 255 -0.57 -16.53 31.61
C ILE A 255 -0.42 -15.71 30.32
N PRO A 256 0.68 -15.85 29.57
CA PRO A 256 0.82 -15.22 28.26
C PRO A 256 -0.06 -15.92 27.21
N LEU A 257 -0.54 -15.18 26.22
CA LEU A 257 -1.28 -15.71 25.08
C LEU A 257 -0.91 -14.99 23.77
N TYR A 258 -0.09 -15.65 22.94
CA TYR A 258 0.32 -15.16 21.62
C TYR A 258 0.63 -16.33 20.66
N GLY A 259 0.66 -16.06 19.36
CA GLY A 259 0.67 -17.10 18.31
C GLY A 259 1.83 -18.11 18.36
N ASN A 260 3.01 -17.72 18.87
CA ASN A 260 4.19 -18.59 18.92
C ASN A 260 4.22 -19.57 20.12
N LEU A 261 3.21 -19.55 20.99
CA LEU A 261 3.10 -20.51 22.11
C LEU A 261 2.80 -21.93 21.62
N SER A 262 3.23 -22.93 22.40
CA SER A 262 2.84 -24.32 22.18
C SER A 262 1.34 -24.52 22.41
N GLN A 263 0.81 -25.63 21.90
CA GLN A 263 -0.61 -25.91 22.04
C GLN A 263 -1.07 -25.98 23.48
N LYS A 264 -0.29 -26.66 24.32
CA LYS A 264 -0.58 -26.83 25.74
C LYS A 264 -0.63 -25.49 26.48
N GLU A 265 0.23 -24.55 26.11
CA GLU A 265 0.26 -23.20 26.70
C GLU A 265 -0.95 -22.36 26.27
N GLN A 266 -1.33 -22.41 24.98
CA GLN A 266 -2.53 -21.72 24.49
C GLN A 266 -3.79 -22.26 25.16
N ASP A 267 -3.90 -23.59 25.30
CA ASP A 267 -5.04 -24.23 25.97
C ASP A 267 -5.14 -23.85 27.46
N ALA A 268 -4.01 -23.68 28.14
CA ALA A 268 -3.98 -23.23 29.53
C ALA A 268 -4.53 -21.80 29.71
N ALA A 269 -4.30 -20.91 28.74
CA ALA A 269 -4.87 -19.57 28.77
C ALA A 269 -6.40 -19.57 28.56
N ILE A 270 -6.90 -20.47 27.72
CA ILE A 270 -8.32 -20.55 27.36
C ILE A 270 -9.15 -21.22 28.46
N LYS A 271 -8.69 -22.36 28.97
CA LYS A 271 -9.45 -23.20 29.93
C LYS A 271 -9.87 -22.43 31.18
N PRO A 272 -11.05 -22.74 31.75
CA PRO A 272 -11.49 -22.15 33.01
C PRO A 272 -10.52 -22.50 34.14
N THR A 273 -10.36 -21.57 35.09
CA THR A 273 -9.60 -21.83 36.32
C THR A 273 -10.41 -22.69 37.29
N GLU A 274 -9.72 -23.38 38.19
CA GLU A 274 -10.35 -24.05 39.32
C GLU A 274 -11.15 -23.05 40.16
N LYS A 275 -12.26 -23.52 40.78
CA LYS A 275 -13.08 -22.67 41.66
C LYS A 275 -12.22 -22.03 42.75
N GLY A 276 -12.31 -20.71 42.89
CA GLY A 276 -11.54 -19.92 43.86
C GLY A 276 -10.19 -19.41 43.37
N ARG A 277 -9.77 -19.73 42.13
CA ARG A 277 -8.54 -19.21 41.51
C ARG A 277 -8.83 -18.18 40.42
N ARG A 278 -7.90 -17.25 40.23
CA ARG A 278 -7.96 -16.21 39.19
C ARG A 278 -6.86 -16.41 38.15
N LYS A 279 -7.10 -15.95 36.92
CA LYS A 279 -6.05 -15.81 35.92
C LYS A 279 -5.95 -14.38 35.39
N ILE A 280 -4.76 -14.00 35.00
CA ILE A 280 -4.44 -12.76 34.30
C ILE A 280 -3.84 -13.18 32.96
N VAL A 281 -4.63 -13.06 31.89
CA VAL A 281 -4.21 -13.44 30.55
C VAL A 281 -3.64 -12.20 29.85
N LEU A 282 -2.37 -12.27 29.46
CA LEU A 282 -1.69 -11.20 28.71
C LEU A 282 -1.68 -11.58 27.22
N ALA A 283 -2.52 -10.94 26.41
CA ALA A 283 -2.81 -11.37 25.04
C ALA A 283 -2.50 -10.31 23.99
N THR A 284 -2.21 -10.76 22.75
CA THR A 284 -2.33 -9.90 21.56
C THR A 284 -3.77 -9.90 21.04
N SER A 285 -4.00 -9.39 19.81
CA SER A 285 -5.29 -9.51 19.12
C SER A 285 -5.75 -10.94 18.88
N ILE A 286 -4.94 -11.97 19.18
CA ILE A 286 -5.41 -13.37 19.22
C ILE A 286 -6.57 -13.56 20.23
N ALA A 287 -6.61 -12.72 21.27
CA ALA A 287 -7.66 -12.53 22.26
C ALA A 287 -9.01 -11.96 21.75
N GLU A 288 -8.93 -11.21 20.64
CA GLU A 288 -9.91 -10.17 20.30
C GLU A 288 -11.18 -10.72 19.67
N THR A 289 -11.04 -11.82 18.91
CA THR A 289 -12.06 -12.50 18.07
C THR A 289 -12.07 -14.01 18.39
N SER A 290 -13.17 -14.70 18.07
CA SER A 290 -13.30 -16.17 17.99
C SER A 290 -12.98 -17.10 19.18
N ILE A 291 -12.28 -16.69 20.24
CA ILE A 291 -11.95 -17.55 21.39
C ILE A 291 -12.55 -17.00 22.68
N THR A 292 -13.34 -17.82 23.37
CA THR A 292 -13.86 -17.49 24.70
C THR A 292 -12.83 -17.88 25.74
N ILE A 293 -12.32 -16.89 26.45
CA ILE A 293 -11.52 -17.11 27.65
C ILE A 293 -12.49 -17.12 28.83
N ASP A 294 -12.77 -18.31 29.35
CA ASP A 294 -13.74 -18.48 30.43
C ASP A 294 -13.27 -17.76 31.71
N GLY A 295 -14.22 -17.11 32.38
CA GLY A 295 -14.02 -16.43 33.67
C GLY A 295 -13.44 -15.01 33.60
N VAL A 296 -13.28 -14.44 32.40
CA VAL A 296 -12.87 -13.03 32.23
C VAL A 296 -14.04 -12.10 32.55
N ARG A 297 -13.83 -11.22 33.52
CA ARG A 297 -14.76 -10.13 33.89
C ARG A 297 -14.14 -8.75 33.66
N ILE A 298 -12.82 -8.66 33.61
CA ILE A 298 -12.08 -7.41 33.51
C ILE A 298 -11.21 -7.43 32.26
N VAL A 299 -11.30 -6.39 31.44
CA VAL A 299 -10.43 -6.16 30.29
C VAL A 299 -9.57 -4.94 30.53
N ILE A 300 -8.28 -5.04 30.20
CA ILE A 300 -7.35 -3.90 30.17
C ILE A 300 -6.86 -3.74 28.73
N ASP A 301 -7.21 -2.64 28.08
CA ASP A 301 -6.83 -2.38 26.70
C ASP A 301 -5.74 -1.31 26.63
N SER A 302 -4.57 -1.68 26.14
CA SER A 302 -3.48 -0.72 25.91
C SER A 302 -3.76 0.25 24.77
N GLY A 303 -4.79 0.00 23.96
CA GLY A 303 -5.18 0.84 22.82
C GLY A 303 -4.26 0.71 21.61
N LEU A 304 -3.34 -0.28 21.64
CA LEU A 304 -2.35 -0.52 20.61
C LEU A 304 -2.50 -1.93 20.02
N GLN A 305 -2.09 -2.05 18.77
CA GLN A 305 -1.98 -3.32 18.05
C GLN A 305 -0.81 -3.27 17.08
N ARG A 306 -0.39 -4.43 16.59
CA ARG A 306 0.69 -4.55 15.61
C ARG A 306 0.13 -5.12 14.30
N LEU A 307 0.21 -4.35 13.23
CA LEU A 307 -0.30 -4.72 11.91
C LEU A 307 0.84 -4.83 10.90
N PRO A 308 0.75 -5.73 9.92
CA PRO A 308 1.62 -5.71 8.75
C PRO A 308 1.34 -4.46 7.90
N VAL A 309 2.40 -3.87 7.38
CA VAL A 309 2.37 -2.77 6.42
C VAL A 309 3.33 -3.11 5.29
N PHE A 310 2.81 -3.18 4.08
CA PHE A 310 3.59 -3.35 2.86
C PHE A 310 4.00 -2.00 2.27
N GLU A 311 5.25 -1.88 1.84
CA GLU A 311 5.78 -0.71 1.13
C GLU A 311 6.04 -1.10 -0.33
N PRO A 312 5.10 -0.78 -1.24
CA PRO A 312 5.11 -1.21 -2.64
C PRO A 312 6.46 -0.96 -3.33
N SER A 313 6.89 0.31 -3.36
CA SER A 313 8.07 0.76 -4.10
C SER A 313 9.39 0.05 -3.76
N THR A 314 9.43 -0.69 -2.66
CA THR A 314 10.61 -1.44 -2.21
C THR A 314 10.34 -2.94 -2.01
N GLY A 315 9.08 -3.37 -2.14
CA GLY A 315 8.65 -4.76 -1.98
C GLY A 315 8.86 -5.32 -0.57
N ILE A 316 8.78 -4.50 0.48
CA ILE A 316 9.09 -4.89 1.87
C ILE A 316 7.84 -4.84 2.75
N SER A 317 7.62 -5.91 3.51
CA SER A 317 6.62 -5.97 4.57
C SER A 317 7.27 -5.70 5.92
N ARG A 318 6.65 -4.84 6.75
CA ARG A 318 7.09 -4.59 8.13
C ARG A 318 5.92 -4.64 9.08
N LEU A 319 6.19 -4.85 10.36
CA LEU A 319 5.19 -4.71 11.41
C LEU A 319 5.20 -3.27 11.97
N GLU A 320 4.04 -2.62 12.01
CA GLU A 320 3.86 -1.30 12.61
C GLU A 320 2.98 -1.40 13.85
N THR A 321 3.41 -0.77 14.95
CA THR A 321 2.54 -0.61 16.13
C THR A 321 1.69 0.63 15.92
N VAL A 322 0.37 0.43 15.82
CA VAL A 322 -0.63 1.48 15.57
C VAL A 322 -1.67 1.49 16.69
N LYS A 323 -2.46 2.57 16.76
CA LYS A 323 -3.66 2.57 17.60
C LYS A 323 -4.69 1.60 17.04
N VAL A 324 -5.49 1.01 17.93
CA VAL A 324 -6.63 0.17 17.54
C VAL A 324 -7.71 0.98 16.85
N SER A 325 -8.55 0.30 16.08
CA SER A 325 -9.81 0.89 15.59
C SER A 325 -10.84 0.98 16.71
N ARG A 326 -11.88 1.82 16.51
CA ARG A 326 -13.04 1.86 17.43
C ARG A 326 -13.71 0.49 17.52
N ALA A 327 -13.95 -0.16 16.38
CA ALA A 327 -14.53 -1.49 16.34
C ALA A 327 -13.70 -2.51 17.15
N SER A 328 -12.38 -2.53 16.99
CA SER A 328 -11.49 -3.39 17.79
C SER A 328 -11.56 -3.07 19.28
N ALA A 329 -11.54 -1.79 19.68
CA ALA A 329 -11.63 -1.39 21.08
C ALA A 329 -12.98 -1.80 21.72
N ASP A 330 -14.06 -1.77 20.95
CA ASP A 330 -15.39 -2.20 21.41
C ASP A 330 -15.48 -3.73 21.51
N GLN A 331 -14.90 -4.46 20.55
CA GLN A 331 -14.80 -5.93 20.61
C GLN A 331 -13.96 -6.41 21.79
N ARG A 332 -12.82 -5.74 22.06
CA ARG A 332 -11.97 -6.02 23.23
C ARG A 332 -12.74 -5.79 24.52
N ALA A 333 -13.43 -4.64 24.65
CA ALA A 333 -14.26 -4.36 25.82
C ALA A 333 -15.37 -5.40 26.01
N GLY A 334 -16.03 -5.83 24.93
CA GLY A 334 -17.06 -6.87 24.95
C GLY A 334 -16.59 -8.22 25.50
N ARG A 335 -15.28 -8.48 25.57
CA ARG A 335 -14.74 -9.70 26.21
C ARG A 335 -15.03 -9.76 27.72
N ALA A 336 -15.22 -8.61 28.37
CA ALA A 336 -15.58 -8.53 29.78
C ALA A 336 -17.04 -8.90 30.06
N GLY A 337 -17.94 -8.71 29.09
CA GLY A 337 -19.40 -8.83 29.26
C GLY A 337 -20.00 -10.15 28.76
N ARG A 338 -19.20 -11.22 28.66
CA ARG A 338 -19.63 -12.48 28.02
C ARG A 338 -20.46 -13.39 28.92
N THR A 339 -20.05 -13.55 30.16
CA THR A 339 -20.68 -14.48 31.11
C THR A 339 -21.46 -13.76 32.20
N GLU A 340 -21.07 -12.52 32.52
CA GLU A 340 -21.62 -11.69 33.57
C GLU A 340 -21.27 -10.21 33.31
N PRO A 341 -21.84 -9.23 34.04
CA PRO A 341 -21.45 -7.82 33.94
C PRO A 341 -19.96 -7.60 34.23
N GLY A 342 -19.30 -6.86 33.34
CA GLY A 342 -17.84 -6.72 33.34
C GLY A 342 -17.35 -5.27 33.30
N ILE A 343 -16.03 -5.11 33.30
CA ILE A 343 -15.34 -3.82 33.26
C ILE A 343 -14.30 -3.83 32.14
N ALA A 344 -14.20 -2.74 31.38
CA ALA A 344 -13.11 -2.53 30.44
C ALA A 344 -12.38 -1.22 30.74
N ILE A 345 -11.09 -1.32 31.04
CA ILE A 345 -10.21 -0.18 31.32
C ILE A 345 -9.39 0.12 30.06
N ARG A 346 -9.66 1.27 29.46
CA ARG A 346 -9.00 1.78 28.25
C ARG A 346 -7.86 2.71 28.67
N LEU A 347 -6.63 2.36 28.31
CA LEU A 347 -5.42 3.08 28.73
C LEU A 347 -5.12 4.33 27.87
N TRP A 348 -6.17 5.11 27.58
CA TRP A 348 -6.13 6.39 26.87
C TRP A 348 -7.30 7.29 27.28
N HIS A 349 -7.15 8.59 27.04
CA HIS A 349 -8.18 9.59 27.36
C HIS A 349 -9.45 9.38 26.55
N ALA A 350 -10.62 9.48 27.18
CA ALA A 350 -11.93 9.23 26.55
C ALA A 350 -12.11 10.00 25.22
N GLY A 351 -11.70 11.28 25.19
CA GLY A 351 -11.77 12.14 24.00
C GLY A 351 -10.92 11.67 22.80
N GLN A 352 -9.92 10.80 22.99
CA GLN A 352 -9.15 10.24 21.88
C GLN A 352 -9.93 9.16 21.10
N THR A 353 -10.98 8.58 21.69
CA THR A 353 -11.77 7.51 21.06
C THR A 353 -12.40 7.96 19.75
N ALA A 354 -12.89 9.20 19.68
CA ALA A 354 -13.48 9.75 18.46
C ALA A 354 -12.48 9.88 17.30
N ALA A 355 -11.19 10.09 17.62
CA ALA A 355 -10.11 10.22 16.65
C ALA A 355 -9.55 8.86 16.17
N LEU A 356 -9.96 7.74 16.78
CA LEU A 356 -9.60 6.41 16.31
C LEU A 356 -10.30 6.11 14.96
N PRO A 357 -9.64 5.40 14.04
CA PRO A 357 -10.29 4.95 12.82
C PRO A 357 -11.47 4.03 13.16
N ALA A 358 -12.53 4.08 12.35
CA ALA A 358 -13.72 3.27 12.60
C ALA A 358 -13.41 1.77 12.57
N PHE A 359 -12.66 1.33 11.56
CA PHE A 359 -12.29 -0.05 11.30
C PHE A 359 -10.78 -0.18 11.01
N THR A 360 -10.25 -1.38 11.22
CA THR A 360 -8.90 -1.73 10.76
C THR A 360 -8.91 -1.86 9.23
N PRO A 361 -7.94 -1.30 8.49
CA PRO A 361 -7.87 -1.47 7.04
C PRO A 361 -7.80 -2.96 6.64
N PRO A 362 -8.51 -3.38 5.57
CA PRO A 362 -8.48 -4.76 5.11
C PRO A 362 -7.09 -5.14 4.59
N GLN A 363 -6.70 -6.41 4.74
CA GLN A 363 -5.34 -6.86 4.40
C GLN A 363 -5.03 -6.75 2.91
N ILE A 364 -6.03 -6.86 2.03
CA ILE A 364 -5.86 -6.69 0.59
C ILE A 364 -5.28 -5.31 0.20
N LEU A 365 -5.47 -4.29 1.04
CA LEU A 365 -4.94 -2.94 0.83
C LEU A 365 -3.58 -2.70 1.49
N ALA A 366 -3.12 -3.59 2.38
CA ALA A 366 -1.99 -3.33 3.26
C ALA A 366 -0.91 -4.42 3.27
N SER A 367 -1.11 -5.53 2.56
CA SER A 367 -0.21 -6.69 2.50
C SER A 367 0.56 -6.80 1.18
N ASP A 368 1.61 -7.61 1.20
CA ASP A 368 2.28 -8.10 -0.02
C ASP A 368 1.31 -8.96 -0.83
N LEU A 369 1.09 -8.59 -2.09
CA LEU A 369 0.15 -9.27 -2.99
C LEU A 369 0.81 -10.31 -3.90
N SER A 370 2.11 -10.62 -3.74
CA SER A 370 2.80 -11.59 -4.60
C SER A 370 2.22 -13.01 -4.52
N GLY A 371 1.83 -13.47 -3.33
CA GLY A 371 1.13 -14.76 -3.20
C GLY A 371 -0.25 -14.73 -3.87
N PHE A 372 -1.03 -13.71 -3.57
CA PHE A 372 -2.36 -13.49 -4.15
C PHE A 372 -2.34 -13.38 -5.68
N ALA A 373 -1.39 -12.66 -6.26
CA ALA A 373 -1.22 -12.52 -7.70
C ALA A 373 -0.88 -13.86 -8.38
N LEU A 374 -0.07 -14.70 -7.73
CA LEU A 374 0.23 -16.04 -8.22
C LEU A 374 -1.02 -16.94 -8.20
N ASP A 375 -1.83 -16.85 -7.15
CA ASP A 375 -3.07 -17.60 -7.04
C ASP A 375 -4.14 -17.10 -8.04
N LEU A 376 -4.24 -15.79 -8.29
CA LEU A 376 -5.09 -15.24 -9.36
C LEU A 376 -4.70 -15.78 -10.73
N ALA A 377 -3.41 -15.74 -11.07
CA ALA A 377 -2.92 -16.27 -12.33
C ALA A 377 -3.14 -17.78 -12.45
N HIS A 378 -3.06 -18.52 -11.33
CA HIS A 378 -3.41 -19.93 -11.28
C HIS A 378 -4.89 -20.19 -11.56
N TRP A 379 -5.77 -19.34 -11.02
CA TRP A 379 -7.21 -19.37 -11.30
C TRP A 379 -7.55 -18.97 -12.74
N GLY A 380 -6.61 -18.37 -13.48
CA GLY A 380 -6.83 -17.89 -14.84
C GLY A 380 -7.32 -16.44 -14.90
N VAL A 381 -7.19 -15.68 -13.80
CA VAL A 381 -7.59 -14.28 -13.71
C VAL A 381 -6.38 -13.37 -13.82
N SER A 382 -6.36 -12.53 -14.85
CA SER A 382 -5.35 -11.49 -15.05
C SER A 382 -5.77 -10.12 -14.50
N ASP A 383 -7.08 -9.83 -14.53
CA ASP A 383 -7.68 -8.62 -13.95
C ASP A 383 -8.54 -8.98 -12.74
N PRO A 384 -8.13 -8.62 -11.50
CA PRO A 384 -8.92 -8.88 -10.30
C PRO A 384 -10.32 -8.27 -10.32
N ALA A 385 -10.57 -7.25 -11.15
CA ALA A 385 -11.90 -6.65 -11.27
C ALA A 385 -12.94 -7.61 -11.87
N SER A 386 -12.52 -8.71 -12.49
CA SER A 386 -13.40 -9.80 -12.92
C SER A 386 -14.00 -10.59 -11.75
N LEU A 387 -13.38 -10.54 -10.57
CA LEU A 387 -13.87 -11.18 -9.35
C LEU A 387 -14.53 -10.17 -8.42
N LYS A 388 -15.47 -10.67 -7.60
CA LYS A 388 -16.22 -9.85 -6.64
C LYS A 388 -15.44 -9.69 -5.33
N PHE A 389 -14.83 -8.52 -5.13
CA PHE A 389 -14.20 -8.13 -3.86
C PHE A 389 -14.95 -6.95 -3.19
N LEU A 390 -14.94 -6.90 -1.85
CA LEU A 390 -15.41 -5.72 -1.11
C LEU A 390 -14.56 -4.48 -1.35
N ASP A 391 -13.24 -4.68 -1.47
CA ASP A 391 -12.25 -3.65 -1.76
C ASP A 391 -11.29 -4.25 -2.79
N GLN A 392 -11.06 -3.55 -3.91
CA GLN A 392 -10.16 -4.02 -4.97
C GLN A 392 -8.69 -3.86 -4.54
N PRO A 393 -7.78 -4.77 -4.95
CA PRO A 393 -6.37 -4.66 -4.63
C PRO A 393 -5.76 -3.38 -5.24
N PRO A 394 -4.83 -2.69 -4.55
CA PRO A 394 -4.22 -1.48 -5.10
C PRO A 394 -3.43 -1.79 -6.38
N ALA A 395 -3.72 -1.06 -7.47
CA ALA A 395 -3.13 -1.31 -8.79
C ALA A 395 -1.59 -1.23 -8.79
N SER A 396 -1.00 -0.29 -8.03
CA SER A 396 0.46 -0.17 -7.91
C SER A 396 1.09 -1.39 -7.25
N THR A 397 0.49 -1.87 -6.15
CA THR A 397 0.94 -3.03 -5.39
C THR A 397 0.83 -4.30 -6.23
N LEU A 398 -0.27 -4.47 -6.96
CA LEU A 398 -0.47 -5.61 -7.85
C LEU A 398 0.53 -5.61 -9.02
N LYS A 399 0.79 -4.44 -9.61
CA LYS A 399 1.78 -4.30 -10.69
C LYS A 399 3.17 -4.74 -10.25
N GLU A 400 3.58 -4.37 -9.05
CA GLU A 400 4.88 -4.79 -8.50
C GLU A 400 4.92 -6.26 -8.12
N ALA A 401 3.81 -6.80 -7.58
CA ALA A 401 3.67 -8.24 -7.34
C ALA A 401 3.84 -9.03 -8.65
N ASN A 402 3.18 -8.60 -9.73
CA ASN A 402 3.32 -9.21 -11.05
C ASN A 402 4.75 -9.07 -11.59
N ALA A 403 5.37 -7.90 -11.47
CA ALA A 403 6.76 -7.68 -11.89
C ALA A 403 7.75 -8.58 -11.12
N LEU A 404 7.54 -8.75 -9.81
CA LEU A 404 8.32 -9.69 -9.01
C LEU A 404 8.12 -11.13 -9.50
N LEU A 405 6.87 -11.57 -9.68
CA LEU A 405 6.59 -12.93 -10.12
C LEU A 405 7.13 -13.21 -11.53
N GLN A 406 7.10 -12.23 -12.43
CA GLN A 406 7.77 -12.32 -13.73
C GLN A 406 9.29 -12.45 -13.58
N GLY A 407 9.90 -11.64 -12.72
CA GLY A 407 11.33 -11.71 -12.41
C GLY A 407 11.76 -13.05 -11.78
N LEU A 408 10.87 -13.70 -11.02
CA LEU A 408 11.09 -15.05 -10.46
C LEU A 408 10.77 -16.19 -11.45
N GLY A 409 10.27 -15.85 -12.65
CA GLY A 409 9.84 -16.81 -13.67
C GLY A 409 8.53 -17.53 -13.36
N ALA A 410 7.74 -17.04 -12.40
CA ALA A 410 6.45 -17.60 -12.02
C ALA A 410 5.32 -17.21 -13.00
N LEU A 411 5.41 -16.01 -13.58
CA LEU A 411 4.53 -15.51 -14.63
C LEU A 411 5.32 -15.22 -15.92
N ASP A 412 4.65 -15.31 -17.07
CA ASP A 412 5.22 -14.88 -18.35
C ASP A 412 4.95 -13.39 -18.65
N GLY A 413 5.39 -12.92 -19.82
CA GLY A 413 5.22 -11.54 -20.25
C GLY A 413 3.76 -11.11 -20.46
N SER A 414 2.83 -12.05 -20.60
CA SER A 414 1.38 -11.79 -20.69
C SER A 414 0.69 -11.79 -19.31
N GLY A 415 1.41 -12.20 -18.25
CA GLY A 415 0.89 -12.35 -16.90
C GLY A 415 0.28 -13.73 -16.62
N ALA A 416 0.40 -14.69 -17.56
CA ALA A 416 -0.08 -16.05 -17.35
C ALA A 416 0.90 -16.87 -16.48
N ILE A 417 0.36 -17.81 -15.71
CA ILE A 417 1.17 -18.68 -14.84
C ILE A 417 2.03 -19.66 -15.66
N THR A 418 3.32 -19.72 -15.34
CA THR A 418 4.26 -20.66 -15.98
C THR A 418 4.24 -22.03 -15.32
N ALA A 419 4.87 -23.04 -15.94
CA ALA A 419 5.08 -24.35 -15.29
C ALA A 419 5.88 -24.22 -13.98
N ARG A 420 6.86 -23.32 -13.95
CA ARG A 420 7.60 -22.97 -12.73
C ARG A 420 6.68 -22.30 -11.69
N GLY A 421 5.81 -21.40 -12.10
CA GLY A 421 4.81 -20.77 -11.23
C GLY A 421 3.86 -21.77 -10.57
N LYS A 422 3.39 -22.78 -11.31
CA LYS A 422 2.57 -23.88 -10.77
C LYS A 422 3.32 -24.66 -9.68
N LEU A 423 4.56 -25.06 -9.95
CA LEU A 423 5.42 -25.71 -8.95
C LEU A 423 5.64 -24.82 -7.71
N MET A 424 5.89 -23.51 -7.91
CA MET A 424 6.08 -22.58 -6.80
C MET A 424 4.85 -22.53 -5.88
N ARG A 425 3.66 -22.49 -6.47
CA ARG A 425 2.38 -22.45 -5.75
C ARG A 425 2.13 -23.73 -4.95
N GLU A 426 2.45 -24.90 -5.50
CA GLU A 426 2.25 -26.20 -4.83
C GLU A 426 3.00 -26.31 -3.49
N MET A 427 4.17 -25.66 -3.37
CA MET A 427 5.05 -25.74 -2.20
C MET A 427 4.51 -25.07 -0.93
N ALA A 428 3.47 -24.23 -1.02
CA ALA A 428 2.95 -23.45 0.12
C ALA A 428 4.01 -22.57 0.83
N LEU A 429 4.94 -22.03 0.05
CA LEU A 429 5.95 -21.07 0.49
C LEU A 429 5.65 -19.70 -0.11
N PRO A 430 6.08 -18.59 0.53
CA PRO A 430 6.12 -17.29 -0.12
C PRO A 430 6.83 -17.39 -1.48
N PRO A 431 6.36 -16.69 -2.55
CA PRO A 431 6.88 -16.89 -3.91
C PRO A 431 8.40 -16.79 -4.02
N ARG A 432 9.02 -15.83 -3.32
CA ARG A 432 10.49 -15.69 -3.27
C ARG A 432 11.20 -16.94 -2.74
N LEU A 433 10.68 -17.52 -1.66
CA LEU A 433 11.26 -18.71 -1.05
C LEU A 433 11.00 -19.96 -1.90
N ALA A 434 9.83 -20.06 -2.53
CA ALA A 434 9.54 -21.12 -3.50
C ALA A 434 10.51 -21.07 -4.70
N ALA A 435 10.74 -19.87 -5.25
CA ALA A 435 11.67 -19.66 -6.35
C ALA A 435 13.11 -20.06 -5.97
N MET A 436 13.56 -19.72 -4.76
CA MET A 436 14.85 -20.14 -4.23
C MET A 436 14.96 -21.65 -4.11
N VAL A 437 13.97 -22.31 -3.51
CA VAL A 437 14.03 -23.77 -3.34
C VAL A 437 14.05 -24.48 -4.69
N LEU A 438 13.23 -24.05 -5.67
CA LEU A 438 13.24 -24.64 -7.01
C LEU A 438 14.53 -24.38 -7.78
N ALA A 439 15.12 -23.18 -7.64
CA ALA A 439 16.41 -22.88 -8.27
C ALA A 439 17.53 -23.73 -7.67
N ALA A 440 17.56 -23.87 -6.35
CA ALA A 440 18.54 -24.69 -5.66
C ALA A 440 18.33 -26.20 -5.91
N ASP A 441 17.10 -26.65 -6.07
CA ASP A 441 16.77 -28.04 -6.43
C ASP A 441 17.39 -28.45 -7.77
N ALA A 442 17.35 -27.55 -8.76
CA ALA A 442 18.00 -27.75 -10.05
C ALA A 442 19.54 -27.88 -9.94
N LEU A 443 20.13 -27.38 -8.85
CA LEU A 443 21.55 -27.48 -8.50
C LEU A 443 21.84 -28.58 -7.46
N GLY A 444 20.88 -29.46 -7.17
CA GLY A 444 21.03 -30.53 -6.17
C GLY A 444 21.05 -30.05 -4.71
N CYS A 445 20.76 -28.77 -4.45
CA CYS A 445 20.82 -28.13 -3.13
C CYS A 445 19.42 -27.80 -2.56
N GLY A 446 18.37 -28.49 -3.03
CA GLY A 446 16.99 -28.29 -2.58
C GLY A 446 16.79 -28.52 -1.07
N GLY A 447 17.62 -29.38 -0.46
CA GLY A 447 17.62 -29.65 0.99
C GLY A 447 18.02 -28.46 1.83
N GLU A 448 19.17 -27.85 1.54
CA GLU A 448 19.67 -26.64 2.18
C GLU A 448 18.71 -25.47 2.00
N ALA A 449 18.21 -25.28 0.78
CA ALA A 449 17.25 -24.23 0.48
C ALA A 449 15.94 -24.40 1.25
N SER A 450 15.44 -25.64 1.35
CA SER A 450 14.22 -25.93 2.13
C SER A 450 14.42 -25.65 3.62
N LEU A 451 15.60 -25.94 4.17
CA LEU A 451 15.93 -25.59 5.56
C LEU A 451 15.97 -24.07 5.76
N LEU A 452 16.58 -23.34 4.84
CA LEU A 452 16.64 -21.88 4.89
C LEU A 452 15.25 -21.24 4.73
N ALA A 453 14.43 -21.77 3.82
CA ALA A 453 13.05 -21.32 3.64
C ALA A 453 12.23 -21.51 4.93
N VAL A 454 12.32 -22.69 5.56
CA VAL A 454 11.66 -22.95 6.85
C VAL A 454 12.17 -22.00 7.93
N LEU A 455 13.49 -21.79 8.02
CA LEU A 455 14.11 -20.87 8.98
C LEU A 455 13.60 -19.43 8.82
N LEU A 456 13.36 -18.97 7.59
CA LEU A 456 12.83 -17.64 7.31
C LEU A 456 11.32 -17.51 7.60
N THR A 457 10.56 -18.60 7.42
CA THR A 457 9.12 -18.60 7.72
C THR A 457 8.80 -18.83 9.20
N GLU A 458 9.64 -19.57 9.92
CA GLU A 458 9.42 -19.95 11.31
C GLU A 458 10.30 -19.13 12.25
N GLN A 459 9.66 -18.27 13.05
CA GLN A 459 10.38 -17.42 13.99
C GLN A 459 11.12 -18.24 15.07
N GLY A 460 12.27 -17.71 15.51
CA GLY A 460 13.07 -18.22 16.61
C GLY A 460 13.99 -19.40 16.29
N LEU A 461 13.92 -19.97 15.08
CA LEU A 461 14.83 -21.05 14.68
C LEU A 461 16.26 -20.52 14.46
N GLY A 462 17.25 -21.21 15.04
CA GLY A 462 18.65 -20.83 14.91
C GLY A 462 19.06 -19.57 15.69
N GLY A 463 18.17 -19.02 16.53
CA GLY A 463 18.37 -17.78 17.28
C GLY A 463 18.01 -16.52 16.49
N ASN A 464 18.43 -15.36 17.00
CA ASN A 464 18.04 -14.02 16.51
C ASN A 464 19.21 -13.27 15.83
N ASP A 465 20.24 -14.00 15.39
CA ASP A 465 21.39 -13.40 14.69
C ASP A 465 20.95 -12.72 13.38
N ILE A 466 21.62 -11.65 12.98
CA ILE A 466 21.34 -11.04 11.67
C ILE A 466 21.88 -11.93 10.54
N ASP A 467 22.95 -12.66 10.83
CA ASP A 467 23.63 -13.51 9.87
C ASP A 467 22.90 -14.85 9.67
N LEU A 468 22.27 -15.00 8.51
CA LEU A 468 21.50 -16.17 8.14
C LEU A 468 22.35 -17.43 7.97
N GLU A 469 23.63 -17.29 7.62
CA GLU A 469 24.54 -18.44 7.56
C GLU A 469 24.72 -19.04 8.96
N GLU A 470 24.93 -18.18 9.95
CA GLU A 470 25.11 -18.59 11.33
C GLU A 470 23.83 -19.15 11.94
N ARG A 471 22.67 -18.53 11.67
CA ARG A 471 21.38 -19.07 12.10
C ARG A 471 21.09 -20.43 11.48
N LEU A 472 21.36 -20.61 10.19
CA LEU A 472 21.17 -21.89 9.52
C LEU A 472 22.07 -22.97 10.11
N ARG A 473 23.35 -22.64 10.39
CA ARG A 473 24.29 -23.54 11.08
C ARG A 473 23.78 -23.97 12.45
N ARG A 474 23.33 -23.03 13.28
CA ARG A 474 22.75 -23.33 14.61
C ARG A 474 21.48 -24.18 14.50
N PHE A 475 20.58 -23.81 13.58
CA PHE A 475 19.34 -24.54 13.35
C PHE A 475 19.57 -26.00 12.94
N LYS A 476 20.60 -26.28 12.11
CA LYS A 476 20.97 -27.66 11.76
C LYS A 476 21.35 -28.50 12.99
N GLY A 477 21.99 -27.90 13.99
CA GLY A 477 22.41 -28.58 15.23
C GLY A 477 21.42 -28.54 16.40
N GLU A 478 20.37 -27.72 16.32
CA GLU A 478 19.43 -27.49 17.43
C GLU A 478 18.58 -28.73 17.74
N LYS A 479 18.52 -29.19 19.00
CA LYS A 479 17.83 -30.42 19.39
C LYS A 479 16.41 -30.23 19.95
N SER A 480 15.86 -29.01 19.90
CA SER A 480 14.50 -28.74 20.40
C SER A 480 13.44 -29.51 19.60
N GLU A 481 12.30 -29.81 20.22
CA GLU A 481 11.16 -30.42 19.54
C GLU A 481 10.69 -29.56 18.35
N ARG A 482 10.63 -28.24 18.56
CA ARG A 482 10.30 -27.24 17.53
C ARG A 482 11.25 -27.33 16.34
N ALA A 483 12.56 -27.35 16.57
CA ALA A 483 13.55 -27.45 15.50
C ALA A 483 13.48 -28.80 14.76
N THR A 484 13.19 -29.88 15.48
CA THR A 484 13.02 -31.21 14.89
C THR A 484 11.78 -31.28 13.99
N ALA A 485 10.65 -30.74 14.45
CA ALA A 485 9.43 -30.61 13.64
C ALA A 485 9.68 -29.74 12.39
N ALA A 486 10.37 -28.61 12.55
CA ALA A 486 10.74 -27.72 11.45
C ALA A 486 11.64 -28.39 10.40
N ARG A 487 12.64 -29.17 10.81
CA ARG A 487 13.43 -29.99 9.87
C ARG A 487 12.60 -31.06 9.17
N GLY A 488 11.62 -31.64 9.87
CA GLY A 488 10.63 -32.54 9.27
C GLY A 488 9.79 -31.85 8.18
N LEU A 489 9.51 -30.55 8.32
CA LEU A 489 8.88 -29.75 7.27
C LEU A 489 9.77 -29.57 6.06
N ALA A 490 11.03 -29.18 6.28
CA ALA A 490 12.00 -29.03 5.20
C ALA A 490 12.15 -30.33 4.41
N LYS A 491 12.24 -31.49 5.09
CA LYS A 491 12.29 -32.81 4.43
C LYS A 491 11.05 -33.11 3.58
N ARG A 492 9.86 -32.72 4.04
CA ARG A 492 8.61 -32.89 3.25
C ARG A 492 8.61 -32.00 2.01
N LEU A 493 9.07 -30.76 2.12
CA LEU A 493 9.22 -29.86 0.98
C LEU A 493 10.15 -30.48 -0.07
N VAL A 494 11.31 -31.01 0.35
CA VAL A 494 12.24 -31.70 -0.54
C VAL A 494 11.59 -32.90 -1.22
N SER A 495 10.80 -33.69 -0.50
CA SER A 495 10.16 -34.88 -1.07
C SER A 495 9.11 -34.57 -2.15
N SER A 496 8.56 -33.36 -2.17
CA SER A 496 7.65 -32.87 -3.22
C SER A 496 8.37 -32.24 -4.41
N LEU A 497 9.70 -32.09 -4.38
CA LEU A 497 10.44 -31.48 -5.47
C LEU A 497 10.60 -32.42 -6.67
N PRO A 498 10.61 -31.87 -7.90
CA PRO A 498 10.81 -32.66 -9.12
C PRO A 498 12.24 -33.22 -9.23
N GLY A 499 13.25 -32.51 -8.74
CA GLY A 499 14.65 -32.92 -8.71
C GLY A 499 14.94 -33.95 -7.61
N LYS A 500 14.40 -35.16 -7.75
CA LYS A 500 14.67 -36.26 -6.81
C LYS A 500 16.16 -36.62 -6.79
N ASN A 501 16.88 -36.20 -5.76
CA ASN A 501 18.21 -36.69 -5.36
C ASN A 501 19.22 -36.88 -6.51
N ASN A 502 19.89 -35.82 -6.93
CA ASN A 502 21.24 -35.94 -7.46
C ASN A 502 22.21 -35.47 -6.37
N GLY A 503 22.93 -36.41 -5.77
CA GLY A 503 23.94 -36.11 -4.77
C GLY A 503 25.14 -35.36 -5.33
N SER A 504 25.82 -34.66 -4.42
CA SER A 504 27.22 -34.20 -4.48
C SER A 504 27.55 -33.04 -5.43
N GLU A 505 26.94 -31.87 -5.21
CA GLU A 505 27.69 -30.61 -5.32
C GLU A 505 27.97 -30.05 -3.91
N ALA A 506 29.01 -29.22 -3.79
CA ALA A 506 29.36 -28.59 -2.52
C ALA A 506 28.16 -27.79 -1.98
N PRO A 507 27.85 -27.87 -0.68
CA PRO A 507 26.68 -27.19 -0.13
C PRO A 507 26.78 -25.68 -0.38
N LEU A 508 25.75 -25.12 -1.00
CA LEU A 508 25.64 -23.68 -1.19
C LEU A 508 25.47 -22.97 0.15
N THR A 509 26.07 -21.78 0.25
CA THR A 509 25.90 -20.88 1.39
C THR A 509 24.50 -20.26 1.39
N ALA A 510 24.04 -19.76 2.54
CA ALA A 510 22.79 -19.04 2.65
C ALA A 510 22.75 -17.82 1.69
N GLY A 511 23.88 -17.13 1.51
CA GLY A 511 23.98 -15.99 0.59
C GLY A 511 23.72 -16.38 -0.87
N GLN A 512 24.34 -17.48 -1.34
CA GLN A 512 24.14 -17.98 -2.69
C GLN A 512 22.70 -18.43 -2.93
N LEU A 513 22.08 -19.11 -1.95
CA LEU A 513 20.68 -19.50 -2.03
C LEU A 513 19.74 -18.28 -2.11
N LEU A 514 20.01 -17.25 -1.30
CA LEU A 514 19.18 -16.04 -1.24
C LEU A 514 19.21 -15.21 -2.52
N LEU A 515 20.24 -15.33 -3.37
CA LEU A 515 20.27 -14.67 -4.68
C LEU A 515 19.01 -14.97 -5.49
N HIS A 516 18.55 -16.24 -5.47
CA HIS A 516 17.36 -16.67 -6.19
C HIS A 516 16.03 -16.18 -5.58
N ALA A 517 16.01 -15.83 -4.30
CA ALA A 517 14.82 -15.30 -3.62
C ALA A 517 14.74 -13.76 -3.69
N PHE A 518 15.89 -13.09 -3.59
CA PHE A 518 15.98 -11.65 -3.40
C PHE A 518 17.01 -10.99 -4.33
N PRO A 519 16.91 -11.17 -5.66
CA PRO A 519 17.85 -10.55 -6.61
C PRO A 519 17.82 -9.02 -6.56
N ASP A 520 16.64 -8.44 -6.29
CA ASP A 520 16.40 -7.01 -6.08
C ASP A 520 16.95 -6.48 -4.74
N ARG A 521 17.36 -7.36 -3.82
CA ARG A 521 17.93 -7.01 -2.51
C ARG A 521 19.37 -7.49 -2.33
N ILE A 522 20.06 -7.73 -3.44
CA ILE A 522 21.53 -7.69 -3.48
C ILE A 522 21.95 -6.31 -2.99
N ALA A 523 22.84 -6.25 -2.01
CA ALA A 523 23.26 -5.03 -1.35
C ALA A 523 24.77 -4.84 -1.49
N PHE A 524 25.19 -3.62 -1.78
CA PHE A 524 26.59 -3.25 -1.93
C PHE A 524 26.97 -2.15 -0.95
N GLN A 525 28.09 -2.33 -0.25
CA GLN A 525 28.55 -1.37 0.76
C GLN A 525 28.93 -0.05 0.10
N ARG A 526 28.36 1.07 0.56
CA ARG A 526 28.63 2.40 0.02
C ARG A 526 28.77 3.41 1.15
N GLY A 527 29.92 4.07 1.21
CA GLY A 527 30.24 5.04 2.27
C GLY A 527 30.85 4.35 3.50
N ALA A 528 30.29 4.64 4.68
CA ALA A 528 30.79 4.10 5.94
C ALA A 528 30.53 2.60 6.10
N ARG A 529 31.29 1.96 7.00
CA ARG A 529 31.09 0.56 7.40
C ARG A 529 29.64 0.34 7.82
N GLY A 530 29.07 -0.79 7.43
CA GLY A 530 27.67 -1.13 7.76
C GLY A 530 26.61 -0.42 6.93
N ARG A 531 26.95 0.50 6.02
CA ARG A 531 25.99 1.16 5.12
C ARG A 531 25.97 0.52 3.73
N TYR A 532 24.78 0.16 3.28
CA TYR A 532 24.55 -0.52 2.01
C TYR A 532 23.52 0.20 1.15
N VAL A 533 23.65 0.03 -0.17
CA VAL A 533 22.61 0.34 -1.16
C VAL A 533 22.21 -0.97 -1.82
N MET A 534 20.92 -1.26 -1.89
CA MET A 534 20.38 -2.45 -2.54
C MET A 534 20.14 -2.23 -4.03
N ALA A 535 20.01 -3.32 -4.80
CA ALA A 535 19.74 -3.31 -6.23
C ALA A 535 18.41 -2.61 -6.57
N ASN A 536 17.42 -2.66 -5.68
CA ASN A 536 16.19 -1.87 -5.78
C ASN A 536 16.34 -0.37 -5.42
N GLY A 537 17.56 0.09 -5.10
CA GLY A 537 17.88 1.49 -4.78
C GLY A 537 17.71 1.89 -3.32
N ARG A 538 17.09 1.06 -2.48
CA ARG A 538 16.88 1.36 -1.05
C ARG A 538 18.17 1.17 -0.25
N GLY A 539 18.42 2.06 0.69
CA GLY A 539 19.53 1.93 1.66
C GLY A 539 19.24 0.88 2.75
N GLY A 540 20.30 0.34 3.35
CA GLY A 540 20.23 -0.54 4.52
C GLY A 540 21.41 -0.34 5.44
N GLU A 541 21.18 -0.33 6.75
CA GLU A 541 22.23 -0.17 7.76
C GLU A 541 22.33 -1.39 8.67
N LEU A 542 23.57 -1.73 9.02
CA LEU A 542 23.98 -2.63 10.09
C LEU A 542 24.78 -1.84 11.12
N GLU A 543 24.68 -2.22 12.39
CA GLU A 543 25.58 -1.71 13.41
C GLU A 543 27.04 -2.06 13.05
N GLU A 544 27.98 -1.16 13.27
CA GLU A 544 29.37 -1.37 12.85
C GLU A 544 30.02 -2.58 13.55
N THR A 545 29.53 -2.94 14.73
CA THR A 545 29.97 -4.10 15.50
C THR A 545 29.56 -5.44 14.88
N GLU A 546 28.58 -5.44 13.97
CA GLU A 546 28.12 -6.66 13.31
C GLU A 546 29.19 -7.21 12.37
N ARG A 547 29.32 -8.55 12.35
CA ARG A 547 30.28 -9.24 11.47
C ARG A 547 30.03 -8.91 10.00
N LEU A 548 28.77 -8.93 9.59
CA LEU A 548 28.35 -8.66 8.22
C LEU A 548 28.66 -7.23 7.77
N ALA A 549 28.79 -6.26 8.68
CA ALA A 549 29.14 -4.89 8.33
C ALA A 549 30.52 -4.75 7.67
N THR A 550 31.39 -5.76 7.78
CA THR A 550 32.70 -5.82 7.11
C THR A 550 32.63 -6.33 5.67
N GLN A 551 31.50 -6.91 5.26
CA GLN A 551 31.36 -7.56 3.97
C GLN A 551 31.00 -6.52 2.90
N LYS A 552 31.63 -6.62 1.73
CA LYS A 552 31.37 -5.69 0.63
C LYS A 552 29.99 -5.88 0.01
N MET A 553 29.52 -7.13 -0.07
CA MET A 553 28.24 -7.47 -0.67
C MET A 553 27.45 -8.42 0.22
N LEU A 554 26.14 -8.21 0.26
CA LEU A 554 25.17 -9.01 1.02
C LEU A 554 23.95 -9.31 0.15
N VAL A 555 23.16 -10.31 0.54
CA VAL A 555 21.75 -10.41 0.14
C VAL A 555 20.89 -10.20 1.38
N VAL A 556 19.96 -9.26 1.31
CA VAL A 556 19.10 -8.88 2.45
C VAL A 556 17.75 -9.57 2.35
N ALA A 557 17.46 -10.47 3.28
CA ALA A 557 16.18 -11.18 3.36
C ALA A 557 15.13 -10.38 4.15
N ASP A 558 15.54 -9.63 5.17
CA ASP A 558 14.64 -8.85 6.02
C ASP A 558 15.26 -7.51 6.46
N ILE A 559 14.43 -6.47 6.47
CA ILE A 559 14.79 -5.09 6.75
C ILE A 559 13.60 -4.32 7.31
N VAL A 560 13.85 -3.42 8.26
CA VAL A 560 12.82 -2.58 8.89
C VAL A 560 13.24 -1.10 8.93
N GLY A 561 12.30 -0.23 9.31
CA GLY A 561 12.54 1.21 9.42
C GLY A 561 12.23 1.97 8.13
N ARG A 562 11.95 3.27 8.26
CA ARG A 562 11.69 4.15 7.10
C ARG A 562 12.97 4.34 6.29
N ALA A 563 12.85 4.78 5.03
CA ALA A 563 14.01 5.04 4.16
C ALA A 563 15.13 5.89 4.79
N ALA A 564 14.79 6.79 5.74
CA ALA A 564 15.76 7.62 6.46
C ALA A 564 16.54 6.89 7.56
N ARG A 565 16.06 5.74 8.07
CA ARG A 565 16.71 4.92 9.11
C ARG A 565 16.46 3.42 8.87
N PRO A 566 16.98 2.84 7.78
CA PRO A 566 16.73 1.45 7.44
C PRO A 566 17.67 0.53 8.22
N ARG A 567 17.14 -0.48 8.91
CA ARG A 567 17.92 -1.46 9.66
C ARG A 567 17.74 -2.87 9.09
N ILE A 568 18.83 -3.49 8.68
CA ILE A 568 18.85 -4.88 8.21
C ILE A 568 18.64 -5.81 9.40
N LEU A 569 17.70 -6.77 9.27
CA LEU A 569 17.38 -7.75 10.32
C LEU A 569 17.82 -9.17 9.97
N ALA A 570 17.94 -9.48 8.68
CA ALA A 570 18.41 -10.78 8.22
C ALA A 570 19.13 -10.63 6.87
N ALA A 571 20.37 -11.08 6.81
CA ALA A 571 21.17 -11.07 5.59
C ALA A 571 22.21 -12.19 5.59
N ALA A 572 22.81 -12.44 4.44
CA ALA A 572 23.99 -13.29 4.32
C ALA A 572 25.00 -12.65 3.38
N SER A 573 26.29 -12.95 3.59
CA SER A 573 27.38 -12.46 2.75
C SER A 573 27.40 -13.14 1.39
N ILE A 574 27.73 -12.37 0.36
CA ILE A 574 28.01 -12.85 -0.99
C ILE A 574 29.23 -12.12 -1.56
N SER A 575 29.75 -12.61 -2.66
CA SER A 575 30.76 -11.95 -3.48
C SER A 575 30.21 -11.60 -4.87
N LEU A 576 30.90 -10.74 -5.61
CA LEU A 576 30.55 -10.45 -7.01
C LEU A 576 30.60 -11.72 -7.88
N ARG A 577 31.52 -12.65 -7.59
CA ARG A 577 31.63 -13.94 -8.28
C ARG A 577 30.39 -14.81 -8.10
N ASP A 578 29.74 -14.72 -6.92
CA ASP A 578 28.49 -15.44 -6.70
C ASP A 578 27.38 -14.88 -7.59
N VAL A 579 27.30 -13.55 -7.75
CA VAL A 579 26.33 -12.93 -8.68
C VAL A 579 26.63 -13.33 -10.13
N GLU A 580 27.90 -13.29 -10.55
CA GLU A 580 28.32 -13.71 -11.89
C GLU A 580 27.99 -15.19 -12.19
N ALA A 581 28.08 -16.06 -11.17
CA ALA A 581 27.81 -17.48 -11.29
C ALA A 581 26.30 -17.82 -11.32
N PHE A 582 25.51 -17.19 -10.45
CA PHE A 582 24.12 -17.58 -10.21
C PHE A 582 23.07 -16.64 -10.84
N LEU A 583 23.43 -15.39 -11.14
CA LEU A 583 22.56 -14.37 -11.74
C LEU A 583 23.32 -13.47 -12.74
N PRO A 584 23.99 -14.04 -13.78
CA PRO A 584 24.78 -13.25 -14.72
C PRO A 584 23.95 -12.15 -15.44
N GLU A 585 22.67 -12.41 -15.69
CA GLU A 585 21.73 -11.48 -16.31
C GLU A 585 21.40 -10.25 -15.45
N ALA A 586 21.64 -10.33 -14.13
CA ALA A 586 21.44 -9.18 -13.24
C ALA A 586 22.53 -8.10 -13.43
N ILE A 587 23.67 -8.45 -14.04
CA ILE A 587 24.77 -7.52 -14.32
C ILE A 587 24.56 -6.91 -15.70
N ILE A 588 24.06 -5.68 -15.73
CA ILE A 588 23.79 -4.93 -16.95
C ILE A 588 24.99 -4.03 -17.26
N LYS A 589 25.53 -4.16 -18.46
CA LYS A 589 26.53 -3.24 -19.03
C LYS A 589 25.87 -2.39 -20.11
N GLU A 590 25.79 -1.09 -19.89
CA GLU A 590 25.14 -0.16 -20.81
C GLU A 590 25.88 1.17 -20.90
N ASP A 591 25.78 1.81 -22.06
CA ASP A 591 26.28 3.16 -22.28
C ASP A 591 25.17 4.15 -21.92
N GLN A 592 25.35 4.90 -20.83
CA GLN A 592 24.42 5.91 -20.37
C GLN A 592 24.81 7.29 -20.90
N LEU A 593 23.85 7.96 -21.50
CA LEU A 593 23.92 9.37 -21.86
C LEU A 593 23.10 10.16 -20.83
N PHE A 594 23.73 11.14 -20.17
CA PHE A 594 23.07 11.91 -19.14
C PHE A 594 23.49 13.38 -19.18
N PHE A 595 22.63 14.23 -18.64
CA PHE A 595 22.90 15.64 -18.46
C PHE A 595 23.55 15.87 -17.08
N ASP A 596 24.76 16.42 -17.07
CA ASP A 596 25.47 16.74 -15.83
C ASP A 596 25.13 18.17 -15.39
N LYS A 597 24.12 18.31 -14.52
CA LYS A 597 23.60 19.61 -14.08
C LYS A 597 24.68 20.60 -13.58
N PRO A 598 25.66 20.22 -12.74
CA PRO A 598 26.67 21.16 -12.26
C PRO A 598 27.52 21.76 -13.37
N SER A 599 27.82 21.01 -14.44
CA SER A 599 28.59 21.53 -15.57
C SER A 599 27.72 22.05 -16.72
N GLY A 600 26.43 21.71 -16.74
CA GLY A 600 25.51 22.07 -17.83
C GLY A 600 25.80 21.33 -19.14
N GLN A 601 26.49 20.19 -19.09
CA GLN A 601 27.00 19.48 -20.27
C GLN A 601 26.41 18.08 -20.41
N VAL A 602 26.32 17.60 -21.65
CA VAL A 602 26.03 16.20 -21.90
C VAL A 602 27.28 15.36 -21.65
N ARG A 603 27.12 14.28 -20.88
CA ARG A 603 28.17 13.29 -20.64
C ARG A 603 27.70 11.91 -21.09
N ALA A 604 28.68 11.08 -21.40
CA ALA A 604 28.48 9.67 -21.66
C ALA A 604 29.39 8.88 -20.72
N ARG A 605 28.88 7.76 -20.24
CA ARG A 605 29.63 6.80 -19.43
C ARG A 605 29.18 5.40 -19.77
N ARG A 606 30.09 4.44 -19.68
CA ARG A 606 29.77 3.03 -19.63
C ARG A 606 29.65 2.65 -18.17
N VAL A 607 28.50 2.11 -17.78
CA VAL A 607 28.28 1.59 -16.43
C VAL A 607 28.09 0.09 -16.47
N SER A 608 28.70 -0.61 -15.51
CA SER A 608 28.34 -1.97 -15.14
C SER A 608 27.55 -1.89 -13.84
N ARG A 609 26.29 -2.35 -13.84
CA ARG A 609 25.39 -2.18 -12.69
C ARG A 609 24.56 -3.43 -12.39
N ILE A 610 24.14 -3.56 -11.13
CA ILE A 610 23.12 -4.51 -10.68
C ILE A 610 21.96 -3.67 -10.14
N GLY A 611 20.87 -3.55 -10.91
CA GLY A 611 19.80 -2.61 -10.59
C GLY A 611 20.35 -1.18 -10.42
N ALA A 612 20.19 -0.60 -9.23
CA ALA A 612 20.70 0.71 -8.83
C ALA A 612 22.17 0.70 -8.33
N ILE A 613 22.78 -0.45 -8.14
CA ILE A 613 24.18 -0.58 -7.69
C ILE A 613 25.10 -0.38 -8.89
N ILE A 614 25.92 0.65 -8.88
CA ILE A 614 27.01 0.84 -9.86
C ILE A 614 28.23 0.06 -9.35
N LEU A 615 28.67 -0.94 -10.12
CA LEU A 615 29.87 -1.74 -9.84
C LEU A 615 31.13 -1.08 -10.38
N ASP A 616 31.03 -0.59 -11.63
CA ASP A 616 32.10 0.09 -12.34
C ASP A 616 31.52 1.16 -13.27
N GLU A 617 32.28 2.23 -13.47
CA GLU A 617 31.91 3.35 -14.32
C GLU A 617 33.13 3.87 -15.07
N THR A 618 33.07 3.86 -16.40
CA THR A 618 34.12 4.38 -17.27
C THR A 618 33.58 5.53 -18.12
N PRO A 619 34.19 6.73 -18.09
CA PRO A 619 33.80 7.83 -18.98
C PRO A 619 33.92 7.44 -20.47
N LEU A 620 32.94 7.84 -21.27
CA LEU A 620 32.97 7.69 -22.73
C LEU A 620 33.17 9.03 -23.43
N ALA A 621 33.49 8.97 -24.72
CA ALA A 621 33.51 10.16 -25.56
C ALA A 621 32.15 10.87 -25.51
N ARG A 622 32.18 12.20 -25.50
CA ARG A 622 30.96 13.01 -25.42
C ARG A 622 30.04 12.68 -26.60
N PRO A 623 28.73 12.54 -26.37
CA PRO A 623 27.78 12.33 -27.45
C PRO A 623 27.74 13.56 -28.36
N SER A 624 27.31 13.35 -29.60
CA SER A 624 27.12 14.42 -30.60
C SER A 624 25.87 14.14 -31.43
N GLY A 625 25.37 15.15 -32.14
CA GLY A 625 24.16 15.03 -32.95
C GLY A 625 22.92 14.77 -32.09
N GLU A 626 22.00 13.98 -32.64
CA GLU A 626 20.72 13.63 -32.01
C GLU A 626 20.86 12.99 -30.62
N LYS A 627 21.92 12.20 -30.38
CA LYS A 627 22.19 11.61 -29.06
C LYS A 627 22.51 12.67 -27.99
N ALA A 628 23.18 13.75 -28.36
CA ALA A 628 23.43 14.88 -27.46
C ALA A 628 22.14 15.67 -27.22
N ALA A 629 21.37 15.93 -28.28
CA ALA A 629 20.07 16.58 -28.20
C ALA A 629 19.08 15.84 -27.28
N GLN A 630 19.01 14.50 -27.40
CA GLN A 630 18.14 13.67 -26.56
C GLN A 630 18.53 13.73 -25.09
N ALA A 631 19.82 13.71 -24.80
CA ALA A 631 20.31 13.77 -23.42
C ALA A 631 20.15 15.18 -22.82
N LEU A 632 20.26 16.25 -23.62
CA LEU A 632 19.85 17.60 -23.20
C LEU A 632 18.34 17.64 -22.91
N ALA A 633 17.51 17.07 -23.78
CA ALA A 633 16.07 16.96 -23.57
C ALA A 633 15.73 16.24 -22.27
N ASN A 634 16.40 15.12 -21.96
CA ASN A 634 16.24 14.42 -20.68
C ASN A 634 16.61 15.30 -19.48
N GLY A 635 17.70 16.08 -19.57
CA GLY A 635 18.06 17.06 -18.54
C GLY A 635 16.99 18.14 -18.33
N ILE A 636 16.34 18.58 -19.41
CA ILE A 636 15.23 19.54 -19.37
C ILE A 636 13.97 18.91 -18.75
N ARG A 637 13.67 17.63 -19.03
CA ARG A 637 12.59 16.90 -18.37
C ARG A 637 12.79 16.83 -16.86
N GLU A 638 14.03 16.59 -16.42
CA GLU A 638 14.36 16.45 -15.00
C GLU A 638 14.40 17.78 -14.24
N HIS A 639 14.87 18.86 -14.87
CA HIS A 639 15.11 20.14 -14.19
C HIS A 639 14.19 21.28 -14.61
N GLY A 640 13.28 21.02 -15.56
CA GLY A 640 12.34 21.99 -16.10
C GLY A 640 12.92 22.90 -17.18
N LEU A 641 12.05 23.62 -17.88
CA LEU A 641 12.41 24.52 -18.98
C LEU A 641 13.22 25.74 -18.55
N GLY A 642 13.24 26.07 -17.25
CA GLY A 642 13.99 27.21 -16.72
C GLY A 642 15.50 27.11 -16.91
N ILE A 643 16.03 25.93 -17.23
CA ILE A 643 17.45 25.76 -17.57
C ILE A 643 17.78 26.22 -19.00
N LEU A 644 16.77 26.35 -19.88
CA LEU A 644 17.00 26.78 -21.26
C LEU A 644 17.31 28.28 -21.32
N PRO A 645 18.25 28.70 -22.20
CA PRO A 645 18.58 30.11 -22.40
C PRO A 645 17.54 30.80 -23.28
N PHE A 646 16.31 30.93 -22.77
CA PHE A 646 15.25 31.66 -23.46
C PHE A 646 15.64 33.13 -23.63
N SER A 647 15.87 33.56 -24.88
CA SER A 647 16.02 34.97 -25.19
C SER A 647 14.68 35.71 -25.03
N LYS A 648 14.73 37.05 -24.96
CA LYS A 648 13.53 37.88 -24.95
C LYS A 648 12.60 37.57 -26.12
N ASP A 649 13.14 37.35 -27.31
CA ASP A 649 12.36 37.06 -28.52
C ASP A 649 11.71 35.67 -28.46
N ALA A 650 12.41 34.67 -27.93
CA ALA A 650 11.87 33.33 -27.74
C ALA A 650 10.74 33.30 -26.69
N GLN A 651 10.90 34.03 -25.57
CA GLN A 651 9.85 34.19 -24.56
C GLN A 651 8.63 34.91 -25.16
N GLN A 652 8.87 35.97 -25.91
CA GLN A 652 7.82 36.75 -26.55
C GLN A 652 7.00 35.93 -27.54
N LEU A 653 7.66 35.09 -28.36
CA LEU A 653 7.00 34.14 -29.25
C LEU A 653 6.17 33.13 -28.45
N ARG A 654 6.76 32.52 -27.42
CA ARG A 654 6.09 31.56 -26.55
C ARG A 654 4.83 32.15 -25.90
N HIS A 655 4.91 33.38 -25.38
CA HIS A 655 3.78 34.07 -24.75
C HIS A 655 2.65 34.33 -25.74
N ARG A 656 2.97 34.76 -26.97
CA ARG A 656 1.95 35.00 -28.02
C ARG A 656 1.24 33.72 -28.45
N LEU A 657 2.00 32.66 -28.70
CA LEU A 657 1.43 31.37 -29.07
C LEU A 657 0.56 30.80 -27.93
N GLY A 658 1.04 30.86 -26.69
CA GLY A 658 0.28 30.43 -25.52
C GLY A 658 -0.98 31.28 -25.30
N PHE A 659 -0.92 32.58 -25.54
CA PHE A 659 -2.08 33.46 -25.46
C PHE A 659 -3.14 33.10 -26.50
N LEU A 660 -2.76 32.82 -27.76
CA LEU A 660 -3.69 32.35 -28.80
C LEU A 660 -4.30 30.99 -28.45
N HIS A 661 -3.53 30.06 -27.90
CA HIS A 661 -4.05 28.78 -27.43
C HIS A 661 -5.13 28.97 -26.36
N ARG A 662 -4.88 29.82 -25.35
CA ARG A 662 -5.86 30.07 -24.27
C ARG A 662 -7.10 30.84 -24.73
N SER A 663 -6.94 31.79 -25.66
CA SER A 663 -8.03 32.71 -26.07
C SER A 663 -8.83 32.22 -27.28
N VAL A 664 -8.19 31.55 -28.23
CA VAL A 664 -8.79 31.09 -29.50
C VAL A 664 -8.91 29.57 -29.55
N GLY A 665 -8.00 28.82 -28.91
CA GLY A 665 -7.98 27.36 -28.93
C GLY A 665 -7.29 26.80 -30.18
N ALA A 666 -7.72 25.62 -30.63
CA ALA A 666 -7.15 24.97 -31.82
C ALA A 666 -7.26 25.88 -33.06
N PRO A 667 -6.25 25.88 -33.96
CA PRO A 667 -5.10 24.98 -34.05
C PRO A 667 -3.83 25.45 -33.32
N TRP A 668 -3.91 26.46 -32.45
CA TRP A 668 -2.74 26.97 -31.72
C TRP A 668 -2.30 26.00 -30.62
N PRO A 669 -1.00 25.64 -30.54
CA PRO A 669 -0.52 24.65 -29.59
C PRO A 669 -0.46 25.19 -28.15
N ASP A 670 -0.64 24.31 -27.17
CA ASP A 670 -0.32 24.64 -25.78
C ASP A 670 1.19 24.94 -25.66
N MET A 671 1.52 26.00 -24.94
CA MET A 671 2.89 26.48 -24.72
C MET A 671 3.23 26.52 -23.22
N SER A 672 2.42 25.87 -22.38
CA SER A 672 2.68 25.65 -20.96
C SER A 672 3.99 24.87 -20.74
N ASP A 673 4.58 24.99 -19.55
CA ASP A 673 5.83 24.28 -19.25
C ASP A 673 5.66 22.76 -19.40
N ALA A 674 4.57 22.21 -18.88
CA ALA A 674 4.25 20.77 -18.98
C ALA A 674 4.14 20.32 -20.44
N ALA A 675 3.35 21.04 -21.26
CA ALA A 675 3.12 20.65 -22.66
C ALA A 675 4.37 20.76 -23.53
N LEU A 676 5.29 21.66 -23.22
CA LEU A 676 6.57 21.78 -23.93
C LEU A 676 7.57 20.71 -23.48
N ILE A 677 7.58 20.33 -22.19
CA ILE A 677 8.43 19.26 -21.66
C ILE A 677 8.02 17.91 -22.26
N ASP A 678 6.71 17.63 -22.34
CA ASP A 678 6.19 16.37 -22.87
C ASP A 678 6.53 16.18 -24.37
N ARG A 679 6.70 17.29 -25.11
CA ARG A 679 6.96 17.28 -26.57
C ARG A 679 8.38 17.70 -26.95
N LEU A 680 9.35 17.60 -26.04
CA LEU A 680 10.75 17.94 -26.35
C LEU A 680 11.30 17.18 -27.56
N ASP A 681 10.87 15.94 -27.78
CA ASP A 681 11.29 15.15 -28.94
C ASP A 681 10.78 15.73 -30.27
N GLU A 682 9.71 16.52 -30.25
CA GLU A 682 9.11 17.14 -31.45
C GLU A 682 9.75 18.50 -31.77
N TRP A 683 9.84 19.39 -30.79
CA TRP A 683 10.22 20.79 -31.03
C TRP A 683 11.66 21.13 -30.63
N PHE A 684 12.27 20.34 -29.75
CA PHE A 684 13.60 20.65 -29.22
C PHE A 684 14.67 19.79 -29.88
N VAL A 685 14.53 18.45 -29.80
CA VAL A 685 15.55 17.48 -30.28
C VAL A 685 15.93 17.68 -31.76
N PRO A 686 14.99 17.87 -32.70
CA PRO A 686 15.32 18.03 -34.12
C PRO A 686 16.09 19.30 -34.46
N PHE A 687 16.20 20.25 -33.52
CA PHE A 687 16.82 21.55 -33.76
C PHE A 687 18.14 21.73 -32.98
N GLN A 688 18.57 20.73 -32.18
CA GLN A 688 19.79 20.82 -31.34
C GLN A 688 20.94 19.94 -31.85
N HIS A 689 21.27 19.99 -33.14
CA HIS A 689 22.25 19.07 -33.74
C HIS A 689 23.70 19.26 -33.22
N ASP A 690 24.12 20.49 -32.94
CA ASP A 690 25.51 20.80 -32.57
C ASP A 690 25.72 21.05 -31.07
N ALA A 691 24.64 21.25 -30.32
CA ALA A 691 24.72 21.62 -28.90
C ALA A 691 25.09 20.41 -28.03
N LYS A 692 26.18 20.56 -27.26
CA LYS A 692 26.67 19.60 -26.26
C LYS A 692 26.57 20.16 -24.84
N THR A 693 26.17 21.41 -24.71
CA THR A 693 25.93 22.09 -23.44
C THR A 693 24.68 22.95 -23.54
N ILE A 694 24.05 23.25 -22.40
CA ILE A 694 22.91 24.18 -22.34
C ILE A 694 23.27 25.56 -22.89
N HIS A 695 24.52 26.01 -22.69
CA HIS A 695 24.98 27.33 -23.14
C HIS A 695 25.24 27.40 -24.65
N GLU A 696 25.44 26.27 -25.31
CA GLU A 696 25.61 26.19 -26.78
C GLU A 696 24.27 26.22 -27.52
N ILE A 697 23.14 26.11 -26.81
CA ILE A 697 21.80 26.20 -27.42
C ILE A 697 21.58 27.62 -27.92
N SER A 698 21.44 27.75 -29.24
CA SER A 698 21.20 29.05 -29.85
C SER A 698 19.75 29.50 -29.64
N SER A 699 19.54 30.81 -29.47
CA SER A 699 18.18 31.37 -29.45
C SER A 699 17.42 31.11 -30.76
N GLY A 700 18.11 30.99 -31.89
CA GLY A 700 17.50 30.69 -33.18
C GLY A 700 16.85 29.30 -33.18
N ASN A 701 17.58 28.30 -32.68
CA ASN A 701 17.11 26.92 -32.64
C ASN A 701 15.87 26.76 -31.74
N ILE A 702 15.81 27.48 -30.61
CA ILE A 702 14.62 27.51 -29.74
C ILE A 702 13.42 28.11 -30.48
N ILE A 703 13.64 29.23 -31.17
CA ILE A 703 12.57 29.92 -31.93
C ILE A 703 12.05 29.04 -33.07
N GLU A 704 12.94 28.41 -33.83
CA GLU A 704 12.56 27.49 -34.92
C GLU A 704 11.82 26.27 -34.38
N GLY A 705 12.30 25.70 -33.28
CA GLY A 705 11.63 24.62 -32.57
C GLY A 705 10.20 24.99 -32.16
N LEU A 706 10.01 26.11 -31.45
CA LEU A 706 8.67 26.56 -31.06
C LEU A 706 7.75 26.83 -32.26
N ARG A 707 8.30 27.35 -33.37
CA ARG A 707 7.56 27.58 -34.61
C ARG A 707 7.11 26.28 -35.27
N SER A 708 7.89 25.21 -35.15
CA SER A 708 7.56 23.91 -35.73
C SER A 708 6.28 23.28 -35.16
N LEU A 709 5.90 23.65 -33.93
CA LEU A 709 4.65 23.23 -33.29
C LEU A 709 3.40 23.91 -33.88
N VAL A 710 3.57 24.92 -34.74
CA VAL A 710 2.48 25.73 -35.28
C VAL A 710 2.29 25.41 -36.77
N PRO A 711 1.05 25.16 -37.23
CA PRO A 711 0.78 25.01 -38.66
C PRO A 711 1.28 26.21 -39.47
N HIS A 712 1.91 25.95 -40.61
CA HIS A 712 2.60 26.96 -41.41
C HIS A 712 1.70 28.13 -41.84
N GLU A 713 0.42 27.87 -42.13
CA GLU A 713 -0.54 28.92 -42.51
C GLU A 713 -0.81 29.89 -41.36
N GLU A 714 -0.95 29.38 -40.14
CA GLU A 714 -1.25 30.16 -38.95
C GLU A 714 -0.03 30.96 -38.49
N LEU A 715 1.16 30.38 -38.60
CA LEU A 715 2.39 31.07 -38.26
C LEU A 715 2.58 32.36 -39.10
N ARG A 716 2.14 32.36 -40.36
CA ARG A 716 2.14 33.58 -41.22
C ARG A 716 1.18 34.65 -40.71
N GLN A 717 0.08 34.25 -40.07
CA GLN A 717 -0.92 35.18 -39.52
C GLN A 717 -0.53 35.71 -38.13
N LEU A 718 0.36 35.04 -37.40
CA LEU A 718 0.74 35.38 -36.03
C LEU A 718 1.15 36.86 -35.86
N GLY A 719 1.92 37.40 -36.81
CA GLY A 719 2.34 38.80 -36.78
C GLY A 719 1.18 39.80 -36.91
N LYS A 720 0.12 39.43 -37.64
CA LYS A 720 -1.09 40.23 -37.84
C LYS A 720 -2.07 40.06 -36.69
N LEU A 721 -2.22 38.83 -36.18
CA LEU A 721 -3.15 38.52 -35.09
C LEU A 721 -2.64 39.09 -33.77
N LEU A 722 -1.41 38.78 -33.39
CA LEU A 722 -0.78 39.30 -32.18
C LEU A 722 0.54 39.98 -32.53
N PRO A 723 0.56 41.29 -32.85
CA PRO A 723 1.80 41.99 -33.18
C PRO A 723 2.75 42.07 -31.98
N THR A 724 4.04 42.25 -32.23
CA THR A 724 5.03 42.39 -31.14
C THR A 724 5.00 43.76 -30.49
N HIS A 725 4.64 44.79 -31.26
CA HIS A 725 4.58 46.17 -30.83
C HIS A 725 3.29 46.83 -31.34
N PHE A 726 2.77 47.77 -30.55
CA PHE A 726 1.78 48.74 -30.95
C PHE A 726 2.48 50.01 -31.44
N GLU A 727 2.07 50.53 -32.60
CA GLU A 727 2.52 51.82 -33.09
C GLU A 727 1.55 52.91 -32.66
N ALA A 728 2.01 53.79 -31.76
CA ALA A 728 1.22 54.90 -31.26
C ALA A 728 0.99 55.98 -32.34
N PRO A 729 -0.03 56.83 -32.21
CA PRO A 729 -0.23 58.00 -33.07
C PRO A 729 0.99 58.92 -33.24
N THR A 730 1.94 58.88 -32.29
CA THR A 730 3.24 59.58 -32.38
C THR A 730 4.24 58.95 -33.36
N GLY A 731 3.96 57.75 -33.89
CA GLY A 731 4.88 56.90 -34.65
C GLY A 731 5.84 56.07 -33.78
N GLN A 732 5.75 56.15 -32.45
CA GLN A 732 6.58 55.34 -31.55
C GLN A 732 6.03 53.92 -31.39
N LYS A 733 6.93 52.93 -31.34
CA LYS A 733 6.58 51.52 -31.15
C LYS A 733 6.75 51.13 -29.69
N HIS A 734 5.69 50.58 -29.11
CA HIS A 734 5.62 50.14 -27.72
C HIS A 734 5.34 48.64 -27.67
N ALA A 735 6.09 47.90 -26.85
CA ALA A 735 5.95 46.44 -26.79
C ALA A 735 4.60 46.04 -26.15
N ILE A 736 3.99 45.00 -26.72
CA ILE A 736 2.76 44.40 -26.16
C ILE A 736 3.15 43.15 -25.37
N HIS A 737 2.63 43.03 -24.14
CA HIS A 737 2.89 41.91 -23.25
C HIS A 737 1.71 40.94 -23.26
N TYR A 738 2.00 39.63 -23.45
CA TYR A 738 0.99 38.57 -23.63
C TYR A 738 1.05 37.47 -22.56
N GLU A 739 1.78 37.71 -21.48
CA GLU A 739 2.01 36.73 -20.41
C GLU A 739 0.82 36.55 -19.47
N GLY A 740 -0.02 37.59 -19.33
CA GLY A 740 -1.20 37.58 -18.48
C GLY A 740 -2.46 36.97 -19.10
N GLU A 741 -3.59 37.20 -18.43
CA GLU A 741 -4.92 36.87 -18.94
C GLU A 741 -5.35 37.77 -20.11
N GLU A 742 -4.79 38.98 -20.18
CA GLU A 742 -5.09 39.99 -21.18
C GLU A 742 -3.81 40.52 -21.83
N PRO A 743 -3.88 41.00 -23.10
CA PRO A 743 -2.75 41.62 -23.76
C PRO A 743 -2.58 43.05 -23.23
N THR A 744 -1.45 43.33 -22.61
CA THR A 744 -1.22 44.60 -21.90
C THR A 744 -0.25 45.51 -22.66
N LEU A 745 -0.57 46.80 -22.68
CA LEU A 745 0.27 47.85 -23.25
C LEU A 745 0.48 48.97 -22.24
N THR A 746 1.71 49.11 -21.74
CA THR A 746 2.10 50.23 -20.89
C THR A 746 2.58 51.39 -21.77
N ILE A 747 1.88 52.52 -21.73
CA ILE A 747 2.14 53.65 -22.62
C ILE A 747 1.87 54.98 -21.93
N ARG A 748 2.62 56.02 -22.30
CA ARG A 748 2.34 57.38 -21.80
C ARG A 748 1.04 57.90 -22.41
N VAL A 749 0.17 58.45 -21.58
CA VAL A 749 -1.17 58.89 -22.02
C VAL A 749 -1.12 59.95 -23.13
N GLN A 750 -0.06 60.78 -23.18
CA GLN A 750 0.09 61.81 -24.21
C GLN A 750 0.34 61.24 -25.61
N GLU A 751 0.86 60.01 -25.68
CA GLU A 751 1.15 59.36 -26.96
C GLU A 751 -0.10 58.77 -27.62
N LEU A 752 -1.20 58.65 -26.85
CA LEU A 752 -2.50 58.20 -27.34
C LEU A 752 -3.43 59.34 -27.76
N PHE A 753 -3.03 60.60 -27.64
CA PHE A 753 -3.86 61.71 -28.10
C PHE A 753 -4.15 61.60 -29.60
N GLY A 754 -5.35 61.99 -29.99
CA GLY A 754 -5.83 61.84 -31.38
C GLY A 754 -6.36 60.43 -31.70
N LEU A 755 -6.18 59.46 -30.80
CA LEU A 755 -6.71 58.11 -30.99
C LEU A 755 -8.16 58.02 -30.51
N LYS A 756 -9.07 57.79 -31.46
CA LYS A 756 -10.52 57.75 -31.23
C LYS A 756 -11.06 56.36 -30.98
N ASP A 757 -10.34 55.32 -31.43
CA ASP A 757 -10.73 53.93 -31.25
C ASP A 757 -9.80 53.24 -30.25
N HIS A 758 -10.34 52.32 -29.45
CA HIS A 758 -9.53 51.57 -28.51
C HIS A 758 -8.65 50.54 -29.25
N PRO A 759 -7.32 50.51 -29.03
CA PRO A 759 -6.42 49.52 -29.60
C PRO A 759 -6.87 48.10 -29.30
N SER A 760 -6.84 47.23 -30.31
CA SER A 760 -7.20 45.83 -30.18
C SER A 760 -6.32 44.94 -31.05
N VAL A 761 -6.18 43.69 -30.63
CA VAL A 761 -5.47 42.61 -31.33
C VAL A 761 -6.45 41.53 -31.79
N ALA A 762 -5.94 40.48 -32.42
CA ALA A 762 -6.71 39.37 -32.98
C ALA A 762 -7.81 39.81 -33.97
N GLY A 763 -7.48 40.78 -34.84
CA GLY A 763 -8.41 41.30 -35.85
C GLY A 763 -9.56 42.13 -35.26
N GLY A 764 -9.33 42.81 -34.13
CA GLY A 764 -10.31 43.68 -33.48
C GLY A 764 -11.13 43.02 -32.38
N LYS A 765 -10.91 41.73 -32.11
CA LYS A 765 -11.71 40.95 -31.16
C LYS A 765 -11.28 41.09 -29.71
N LEU A 766 -10.02 41.45 -29.47
CA LEU A 766 -9.44 41.48 -28.13
C LEU A 766 -8.88 42.89 -27.83
N PRO A 767 -9.52 43.69 -26.95
CA PRO A 767 -9.02 45.00 -26.57
C PRO A 767 -7.70 44.89 -25.79
N LEU A 768 -6.80 45.85 -25.98
CA LEU A 768 -5.57 45.93 -25.20
C LEU A 768 -5.86 46.54 -23.82
N LEU A 769 -5.39 45.90 -22.75
CA LEU A 769 -5.39 46.55 -21.45
C LEU A 769 -4.35 47.69 -21.46
N LEU A 770 -4.81 48.94 -21.47
CA LEU A 770 -3.92 50.09 -21.51
C LEU A 770 -3.54 50.49 -20.09
N GLU A 771 -2.26 50.36 -19.76
CA GLU A 771 -1.68 50.91 -18.53
C GLU A 771 -1.10 52.29 -18.83
N LEU A 772 -1.90 53.31 -18.55
CA LEU A 772 -1.59 54.70 -18.87
C LEU A 772 -0.63 55.27 -17.84
N THR A 773 0.48 55.81 -18.33
CA THR A 773 1.54 56.38 -17.50
C THR A 773 1.72 57.88 -17.69
N SER A 774 2.28 58.52 -16.66
CA SER A 774 2.66 59.93 -16.67
C SER A 774 3.93 60.17 -17.50
N PRO A 775 4.33 61.44 -17.74
CA PRO A 775 5.61 61.74 -18.39
C PRO A 775 6.81 61.13 -17.66
N ALA A 776 6.69 60.85 -16.36
CA ALA A 776 7.72 60.20 -15.55
C ALA A 776 7.53 58.68 -15.45
N HIS A 777 6.77 58.06 -16.36
CA HIS A 777 6.46 56.62 -16.41
C HIS A 777 5.80 56.07 -15.15
N ARG A 778 5.10 56.91 -14.37
CA ARG A 778 4.32 56.46 -13.21
C ARG A 778 2.91 56.05 -13.65
N PRO A 779 2.37 54.92 -13.19
CA PRO A 779 0.99 54.54 -13.47
C PRO A 779 0.01 55.63 -13.05
N ILE A 780 -0.95 55.92 -13.91
CA ILE A 780 -2.04 56.88 -13.67
C ILE A 780 -3.37 56.13 -13.61
N GLN A 781 -3.67 55.35 -14.65
CA GLN A 781 -4.96 54.70 -14.82
C GLN A 781 -4.78 53.47 -15.71
N THR A 782 -5.59 52.43 -15.47
CA THR A 782 -5.72 51.32 -16.39
C THR A 782 -7.11 51.37 -17.05
N THR A 783 -7.20 51.11 -18.36
CA THR A 783 -8.48 51.11 -19.08
C THR A 783 -8.54 50.05 -20.19
N ARG A 784 -9.74 49.51 -20.40
CA ARG A 784 -10.13 48.66 -21.55
C ARG A 784 -11.06 49.38 -22.53
N ASP A 785 -11.37 50.64 -22.24
CA ASP A 785 -12.22 51.51 -23.06
C ASP A 785 -11.59 52.91 -23.06
N LEU A 786 -10.81 53.17 -24.11
CA LEU A 786 -10.11 54.45 -24.27
C LEU A 786 -11.10 55.59 -24.57
N PRO A 787 -12.09 55.42 -25.47
CA PRO A 787 -13.18 56.39 -25.65
C PRO A 787 -13.92 56.73 -24.35
N GLY A 788 -14.32 55.72 -23.57
CA GLY A 788 -14.98 55.93 -22.28
C GLY A 788 -14.08 56.65 -21.27
N PHE A 789 -12.78 56.34 -21.25
CA PHE A 789 -11.79 57.06 -20.44
C PHE A 789 -11.71 58.54 -20.82
N TRP A 790 -11.65 58.86 -22.12
CA TRP A 790 -11.63 60.24 -22.62
C TRP A 790 -12.88 61.03 -22.25
N ALA A 791 -14.06 60.42 -22.36
CA ALA A 791 -15.33 61.08 -22.05
C ALA A 791 -15.61 61.20 -20.54
N GLY A 792 -15.03 60.30 -19.72
CA GLY A 792 -15.28 60.20 -18.28
C GLY A 792 -14.11 60.70 -17.44
N SER A 793 -13.33 59.75 -16.91
CA SER A 793 -12.33 60.00 -15.86
C SER A 793 -11.09 60.79 -16.32
N TRP A 794 -10.94 61.07 -17.62
CA TRP A 794 -9.90 61.98 -18.11
C TRP A 794 -9.95 63.35 -17.46
N LYS A 795 -11.14 63.88 -17.14
CA LYS A 795 -11.27 65.22 -16.52
C LYS A 795 -10.50 65.33 -15.19
N ASP A 796 -10.60 64.28 -14.37
CA ASP A 796 -9.96 64.24 -13.06
C ASP A 796 -8.45 63.97 -13.19
N VAL A 797 -8.08 63.03 -14.07
CA VAL A 797 -6.67 62.75 -14.40
C VAL A 797 -5.98 64.00 -14.94
N ARG A 798 -6.64 64.74 -15.84
CA ARG A 798 -6.14 66.00 -16.41
C ARG A 798 -5.89 67.03 -15.32
N ALA A 799 -6.78 67.17 -14.34
CA ALA A 799 -6.63 68.14 -13.25
C ALA A 799 -5.38 67.83 -12.39
N ASP A 800 -5.22 66.58 -11.97
CA ASP A 800 -4.05 66.14 -11.19
C ASP A 800 -2.74 66.26 -12.00
N MET A 801 -2.76 65.80 -13.27
CA MET A 801 -1.58 65.85 -14.13
C MET A 801 -1.16 67.26 -14.52
N ARG A 802 -2.11 68.20 -14.68
CA ARG A 802 -1.81 69.62 -14.93
C ARG A 802 -1.11 70.27 -13.74
N GLY A 803 -1.45 69.87 -12.51
CA GLY A 803 -0.77 70.31 -11.29
C GLY A 803 0.66 69.76 -11.18
N ARG A 804 0.85 68.45 -11.42
CA ARG A 804 2.15 67.78 -11.25
C ARG A 804 3.12 68.01 -12.42
N TYR A 805 2.60 68.13 -13.64
CA TYR A 805 3.38 68.24 -14.88
C TYR A 805 2.90 69.42 -15.75
N PRO A 806 3.01 70.67 -15.26
CA PRO A 806 2.41 71.84 -15.92
C PRO A 806 3.02 72.18 -17.29
N ARG A 807 4.23 71.67 -17.57
CA ARG A 807 4.94 71.87 -18.85
C ARG A 807 4.47 70.93 -19.96
N HIS A 808 3.60 69.97 -19.67
CA HIS A 808 3.07 69.03 -20.67
C HIS A 808 1.68 69.47 -21.15
N PRO A 809 1.30 69.11 -22.39
CA PRO A 809 -0.04 69.40 -22.89
C PRO A 809 -1.07 68.43 -22.28
N TRP A 810 -2.12 69.01 -21.69
CA TRP A 810 -3.23 68.30 -21.04
C TRP A 810 -4.56 68.83 -21.64
N PRO A 811 -4.91 68.39 -22.87
CA PRO A 811 -6.05 68.91 -23.63
C PRO A 811 -7.39 68.61 -22.96
N GLU A 812 -8.39 69.46 -23.26
CA GLU A 812 -9.80 69.20 -22.85
C GLU A 812 -10.41 68.08 -23.66
N ASP A 813 -10.15 68.07 -24.96
CA ASP A 813 -10.50 66.98 -25.87
C ASP A 813 -9.21 66.22 -26.28
N PRO A 814 -8.84 65.13 -25.56
CA PRO A 814 -7.67 64.32 -25.91
C PRO A 814 -7.87 63.51 -27.19
N ALA A 815 -9.12 63.21 -27.60
CA ALA A 815 -9.42 62.41 -28.77
C ALA A 815 -9.20 63.17 -30.10
N SER A 816 -9.19 64.51 -30.04
CA SER A 816 -8.87 65.39 -31.18
C SER A 816 -7.54 66.12 -31.05
N ALA A 817 -6.79 65.89 -29.97
CA ALA A 817 -5.52 66.57 -29.71
C ALA A 817 -4.37 65.97 -30.52
N GLN A 818 -3.35 66.79 -30.82
CA GLN A 818 -2.15 66.30 -31.49
C GLN A 818 -1.32 65.40 -30.56
N PRO A 819 -0.97 64.17 -30.99
CA PRO A 819 -0.11 63.28 -30.23
C PRO A 819 1.29 63.86 -30.07
N THR A 820 1.86 63.73 -28.88
CA THR A 820 3.19 64.28 -28.59
C THR A 820 3.91 63.53 -27.49
N HIS A 821 5.23 63.45 -27.63
CA HIS A 821 6.16 62.95 -26.62
C HIS A 821 6.94 64.09 -25.95
N ARG A 822 6.69 65.36 -26.32
CA ARG A 822 7.48 66.54 -25.95
C ARG A 822 6.71 67.46 -24.99
N ALA A 823 7.44 68.12 -24.09
CA ALA A 823 6.92 69.23 -23.29
C ALA A 823 6.68 70.48 -24.18
N LYS A 824 5.79 71.39 -23.75
CA LYS A 824 5.52 72.64 -24.46
C LYS A 824 6.81 73.47 -24.65
N PRO A 825 7.05 74.06 -25.84
CA PRO A 825 8.17 74.97 -26.04
C PRO A 825 8.01 76.22 -25.16
N ARG A 826 9.13 76.78 -24.66
CA ARG A 826 9.13 77.97 -23.79
C ARG A 826 8.55 79.18 -24.55
N GLY A 827 7.46 79.77 -24.06
CA GLY A 827 6.92 81.05 -24.56
C GLY A 827 5.44 81.06 -24.98
N THR A 828 4.68 79.98 -24.78
CA THR A 828 3.23 79.88 -25.10
C THR A 828 2.39 79.35 -23.95
#